data_AF-A0A1Q3E1E7-F1
#
_entry.id   AF-A0A1Q3E1E7-F1
#
_cell.length_a   1.000
_cell.length_b   1.000
_cell.length_c   1.000
_cell.angle_alpha   90.00
_cell.angle_beta   90.00
_cell.angle_gamma   90.00
#
_symmetry.space_group_name_H-M   'P 1'
#
loop_
_entity.id
_entity.type
_entity.pdbx_description
1 polymer ?
#
loop_
_entity_poly.entity_id
_entity_poly.type
_entity_poly.pdbx_seq_one_letter_code
_entity_poly.pdbx_strand_id
1 'polypeptide(L)'
;MSSTSSGPLYEEICGADLSNHEWRTSPTVGVIQELKIRIENCHRILRTTFGHSDYKGKQKEIIEAAVAGRDVFVLAPTGMGKASLMKNQIEGLRRKSVPVASLTSDTPPDEKEEINQALMSGHPKIRLLYTTPEKLPRPDFMKLLRIVYNKGELNRLVVDEVCFIVALEHSMTHSVLYRHIAYPGEYRRIGIFRQNFPDVPVMALTATATPSVVDDIISSLQMKGCDLFVHPFNRPNLYYEVRYTSSSDELSKMAEICDYICGLHRKRGKVSCGIIYCRTKKTCDSLSGYLRSKGLASRPYHRGVAKGTLAKTFEEWSIPGGSESGGIDVVVATVAFGLGIDKGDVRYVIHYDIPKSFEGYYQETGRAGRNGVPSKCILYYSREDLSEVRRWVTDSHSSRVQKAEDLRFPAPSQRSISSLEKLAQYAENTDVCRHISICRFFGEDIDDKDSEIVKQYCKMMCDQTSSLSKPFKAPSMNGRGSLAIAAPMKVISSSSSRSSEQCQPQNGPPSRGAKNGEARLELEKDSIFGAELGSDSSVTSSQDMAKNSDAIPDLVLPDVHIEIEDPSSGKVPVTIRRTAVGAIRKTIHRVFTRREELWGRLKKIPNIDTRGSIIASVATEIEYSSIFCFSSTPEGYRVRLKNKECFEDAREAIKIITRLSSGILLFCGLFCGLYSNIALARQEAFGTPAINLEAKACCTALSSLLPGQVFWPSSDSYRAQQSSYYSGEQATMTPACRVSPNNASDVSRILKFASAHECHFAVRTGGHMAWSGASNIGSEGFTIDMQQVKGVPTLSADKSVVSFGAGSRWRDVYTVLQLQNLTTVGGRVGDVGVGGFLLGGGIGFLSAEHGFGSDNIQNYEVVLVNGSIINANQKQHSSLYWGLKLGSTNFGVVTRFDMFTFSQGPVWGGSQFFAIKDAPNLLERLVTFTEKLAEDPKGFFGLSLAWNPEAKDYIIWTLQTYLKPEAYPALWSGFESLTPLVDMMGIKNLTDITEEFQEADPGKHGRSRWLTMTYKANAQFHLDLYARGVELFEPYHGHAGVHWAVSVQPVPARLASAGIENGGNPTCLKESEGNLWVMLITTDWLDPSDDHIMNTSAEALLRWAEDEAKRRGLFSPFIYMNYASGSEAVMVRSTDGQTLKKMIQVKKMYDPQGDLDKLWHGGFKLPQTEEHGPVTNYDRSEL
;
A
#
# COMPACT_ATOMS: atom_id res chain seq x y z
N MET A 1 -49.45 58.30 -12.48
CA MET A 1 -50.24 58.53 -13.72
C MET A 1 -49.91 57.41 -14.70
N SER A 2 -50.90 56.94 -15.48
CA SER A 2 -50.84 56.02 -16.64
C SER A 2 -49.89 54.79 -16.59
N SER A 3 -50.31 53.52 -16.54
CA SER A 3 -51.36 52.73 -17.23
C SER A 3 -51.00 52.18 -18.63
N THR A 4 -50.74 50.87 -18.72
CA THR A 4 -51.06 49.88 -19.78
C THR A 4 -50.42 48.53 -19.36
N SER A 5 -51.14 47.52 -18.90
CA SER A 5 -51.81 46.44 -19.68
C SER A 5 -50.83 45.62 -20.56
N SER A 6 -50.81 44.28 -20.57
CA SER A 6 -51.65 43.25 -19.93
C SER A 6 -51.15 41.82 -20.29
N GLY A 7 -51.47 40.79 -19.48
CA GLY A 7 -51.58 39.40 -19.97
C GLY A 7 -50.64 38.37 -19.31
N PRO A 8 -51.10 37.12 -19.04
CA PRO A 8 -50.39 36.18 -18.15
C PRO A 8 -49.70 35.02 -18.88
N LEU A 9 -48.65 34.48 -18.24
CA LEU A 9 -48.06 33.16 -18.53
C LEU A 9 -47.68 32.52 -17.19
N TYR A 10 -48.65 31.84 -16.57
CA TYR A 10 -48.50 31.22 -15.25
C TYR A 10 -49.23 29.87 -15.15
N GLU A 11 -49.25 29.11 -16.25
CA GLU A 11 -49.96 27.82 -16.31
C GLU A 11 -49.39 26.85 -17.37
N GLU A 12 -48.06 26.64 -17.43
CA GLU A 12 -47.48 25.67 -18.37
C GLU A 12 -46.11 25.04 -17.95
N ILE A 13 -45.96 24.62 -16.68
CA ILE A 13 -44.88 23.70 -16.26
C ILE A 13 -45.43 22.62 -15.31
N CYS A 14 -46.32 21.77 -15.83
CA CYS A 14 -46.76 20.51 -15.23
C CYS A 14 -46.89 19.46 -16.35
N GLY A 15 -45.75 19.08 -16.95
CA GLY A 15 -45.68 18.24 -18.13
C GLY A 15 -44.37 17.44 -18.21
N ALA A 16 -44.02 16.77 -17.11
CA ALA A 16 -42.96 15.77 -17.09
C ALA A 16 -43.56 14.44 -16.61
N ASP A 17 -43.28 13.37 -17.35
CA ASP A 17 -43.96 12.08 -17.26
C ASP A 17 -43.73 11.38 -15.91
N LEU A 18 -44.82 11.11 -15.18
CA LEU A 18 -44.84 10.41 -13.89
C LEU A 18 -45.40 8.97 -14.00
N SER A 19 -45.47 8.40 -15.20
CA SER A 19 -46.18 7.12 -15.44
C SER A 19 -45.39 5.84 -15.14
N ASN A 20 -44.11 5.90 -14.75
CA ASN A 20 -43.23 4.71 -14.68
C ASN A 20 -42.45 4.47 -13.37
N HIS A 21 -42.91 5.02 -12.23
CA HIS A 21 -42.40 4.64 -10.90
C HIS A 21 -43.53 4.41 -9.89
N GLU A 22 -43.77 3.14 -9.55
CA GLU A 22 -44.67 2.74 -8.47
C GLU A 22 -44.10 3.15 -7.09
N TRP A 23 -44.52 4.31 -6.58
CA TRP A 23 -44.48 4.61 -5.15
C TRP A 23 -45.84 5.12 -4.67
N ARG A 24 -46.22 4.70 -3.46
CA ARG A 24 -47.57 4.88 -2.93
C ARG A 24 -47.86 6.34 -2.54
N THR A 25 -49.11 6.75 -2.78
CA THR A 25 -49.79 7.99 -2.32
C THR A 25 -49.32 9.33 -2.91
N SER A 26 -50.26 10.04 -3.54
CA SER A 26 -50.10 11.44 -3.97
C SER A 26 -49.97 12.39 -2.77
N PRO A 27 -49.10 13.42 -2.82
CA PRO A 27 -48.94 14.36 -1.72
C PRO A 27 -50.19 15.25 -1.53
N THR A 28 -50.60 15.44 -0.28
CA THR A 28 -51.75 16.27 0.08
C THR A 28 -51.44 17.77 -0.05
N VAL A 29 -52.49 18.57 -0.29
CA VAL A 29 -52.41 20.03 -0.54
C VAL A 29 -51.60 20.79 0.54
N GLY A 30 -51.62 20.33 1.79
CA GLY A 30 -50.84 20.93 2.89
C GLY A 30 -49.32 20.88 2.69
N VAL A 31 -48.79 19.80 2.08
CA VAL A 31 -47.34 19.63 1.86
C VAL A 31 -46.80 20.67 0.86
N ILE A 32 -47.59 21.01 -0.15
CA ILE A 32 -47.24 22.02 -1.17
C ILE A 32 -47.20 23.42 -0.55
N GLN A 33 -48.15 23.73 0.34
CA GLN A 33 -48.20 25.01 1.06
C GLN A 33 -46.96 25.18 1.96
N GLU A 34 -46.58 24.15 2.69
CA GLU A 34 -45.42 24.19 3.59
C GLU A 34 -44.09 24.33 2.82
N LEU A 35 -43.94 23.64 1.69
CA LEU A 35 -42.75 23.72 0.85
C LEU A 35 -42.53 25.15 0.31
N LYS A 36 -43.60 25.83 -0.14
CA LYS A 36 -43.51 27.23 -0.59
C LYS A 36 -43.01 28.16 0.52
N ILE A 37 -43.56 28.02 1.73
CA ILE A 37 -43.14 28.81 2.91
C ILE A 37 -41.66 28.55 3.25
N ARG A 38 -41.17 27.31 3.14
CA ARG A 38 -39.75 26.98 3.36
C ARG A 38 -38.85 27.65 2.31
N ILE A 39 -39.23 27.64 1.03
CA ILE A 39 -38.47 28.27 -0.06
C ILE A 39 -38.41 29.80 0.08
N GLU A 40 -39.53 30.46 0.41
CA GLU A 40 -39.56 31.91 0.67
C GLU A 40 -38.64 32.31 1.84
N ASN A 41 -38.58 31.47 2.88
CA ASN A 41 -37.67 31.66 4.01
C ASN A 41 -36.19 31.54 3.61
N CYS A 42 -35.81 30.70 2.64
CA CYS A 42 -34.43 30.60 2.16
C CYS A 42 -33.93 31.91 1.54
N HIS A 43 -34.74 32.57 0.72
CA HIS A 43 -34.37 33.86 0.11
C HIS A 43 -34.30 34.99 1.16
N ARG A 44 -35.16 34.94 2.19
CA ARG A 44 -35.04 35.84 3.35
C ARG A 44 -33.72 35.64 4.08
N ILE A 45 -33.35 34.40 4.40
CA ILE A 45 -32.10 34.05 5.11
C ILE A 45 -30.86 34.46 4.29
N LEU A 46 -30.87 34.28 2.97
CA LEU A 46 -29.80 34.74 2.07
C LEU A 46 -29.50 36.24 2.26
N ARG A 47 -30.55 37.05 2.33
CA ARG A 47 -30.45 38.51 2.52
C ARG A 47 -30.09 38.88 3.96
N THR A 48 -30.85 38.39 4.95
CA THR A 48 -30.73 38.85 6.35
C THR A 48 -29.53 38.27 7.09
N THR A 49 -29.13 37.04 6.78
CA THR A 49 -28.05 36.34 7.50
C THR A 49 -26.77 36.29 6.68
N PHE A 50 -26.87 36.00 5.37
CA PHE A 50 -25.67 35.87 4.54
C PHE A 50 -25.22 37.18 3.88
N GLY A 51 -26.10 38.18 3.75
CA GLY A 51 -25.78 39.50 3.21
C GLY A 51 -25.70 39.55 1.68
N HIS A 52 -26.36 38.62 1.00
CA HIS A 52 -26.39 38.57 -0.47
C HIS A 52 -27.75 39.00 -1.00
N SER A 53 -27.75 39.83 -2.05
CA SER A 53 -28.97 40.38 -2.65
C SER A 53 -29.76 39.34 -3.45
N ASP A 54 -29.06 38.39 -4.07
CA ASP A 54 -29.62 37.35 -4.94
C ASP A 54 -28.67 36.14 -5.04
N TYR A 55 -29.16 35.04 -5.62
CA TYR A 55 -28.44 33.79 -5.87
C TYR A 55 -27.48 33.90 -7.07
N LYS A 56 -26.46 33.04 -7.13
CA LYS A 56 -25.51 32.97 -8.26
C LYS A 56 -25.71 31.69 -9.08
N GLY A 57 -26.01 31.82 -10.38
CA GLY A 57 -26.23 30.67 -11.26
C GLY A 57 -27.31 29.74 -10.70
N LYS A 58 -27.10 28.42 -10.78
CA LYS A 58 -28.06 27.39 -10.35
C LYS A 58 -28.25 27.24 -8.82
N GLN A 59 -27.73 28.18 -8.01
CA GLN A 59 -27.79 28.10 -6.55
C GLN A 59 -29.22 28.07 -6.01
N LYS A 60 -30.17 28.73 -6.67
CA LYS A 60 -31.58 28.76 -6.24
C LYS A 60 -32.19 27.36 -6.39
N GLU A 61 -32.03 26.77 -7.56
CA GLU A 61 -32.57 25.46 -7.95
C GLU A 61 -31.96 24.33 -7.10
N ILE A 62 -30.66 24.41 -6.81
CA ILE A 62 -29.96 23.51 -5.87
C ILE A 62 -30.58 23.57 -4.46
N ILE A 63 -30.87 24.78 -3.96
CA ILE A 63 -31.46 24.97 -2.63
C ILE A 63 -32.92 24.53 -2.61
N GLU A 64 -33.70 24.81 -3.65
CA GLU A 64 -35.09 24.35 -3.79
C GLU A 64 -35.18 22.81 -3.83
N ALA A 65 -34.27 22.14 -4.56
CA ALA A 65 -34.15 20.68 -4.53
C ALA A 65 -33.78 20.14 -3.14
N ALA A 66 -32.83 20.78 -2.46
CA ALA A 66 -32.41 20.39 -1.12
C ALA A 66 -33.51 20.60 -0.05
N VAL A 67 -34.31 21.66 -0.16
CA VAL A 67 -35.44 21.96 0.73
C VAL A 67 -36.62 21.02 0.49
N ALA A 68 -36.81 20.55 -0.75
CA ALA A 68 -37.75 19.50 -1.11
C ALA A 68 -37.35 18.09 -0.65
N GLY A 69 -36.23 17.94 0.08
CA GLY A 69 -35.79 16.65 0.61
C GLY A 69 -35.13 15.72 -0.42
N ARG A 70 -34.76 16.22 -1.60
CA ARG A 70 -34.11 15.39 -2.64
C ARG A 70 -32.62 15.16 -2.37
N ASP A 71 -32.08 14.10 -2.96
CA ASP A 71 -30.64 13.89 -3.11
C ASP A 71 -30.11 14.83 -4.21
N VAL A 72 -28.98 15.49 -3.98
CA VAL A 72 -28.49 16.56 -4.86
C VAL A 72 -27.00 16.43 -5.13
N PHE A 73 -26.59 16.42 -6.40
CA PHE A 73 -25.19 16.49 -6.81
C PHE A 73 -24.89 17.87 -7.42
N VAL A 74 -23.85 18.54 -6.92
CA VAL A 74 -23.42 19.86 -7.43
C VAL A 74 -22.00 19.79 -7.97
N LEU A 75 -21.89 19.92 -9.30
CA LEU A 75 -20.63 20.04 -10.03
C LEU A 75 -20.43 21.50 -10.43
N ALA A 76 -19.52 22.20 -9.74
CA ALA A 76 -19.31 23.64 -10.01
C ALA A 76 -17.88 24.12 -9.73
N PRO A 77 -17.29 25.00 -10.56
CA PRO A 77 -15.93 25.50 -10.33
C PRO A 77 -15.70 26.14 -8.97
N THR A 78 -14.48 26.00 -8.44
CA THR A 78 -14.08 26.62 -7.16
C THR A 78 -14.24 28.15 -7.24
N GLY A 79 -14.93 28.72 -6.25
CA GLY A 79 -15.29 30.15 -6.22
C GLY A 79 -16.74 30.46 -6.60
N MET A 80 -17.52 29.50 -7.12
CA MET A 80 -18.97 29.69 -7.36
C MET A 80 -19.85 29.60 -6.09
N GLY A 81 -19.28 29.85 -4.90
CA GLY A 81 -20.03 29.90 -3.64
C GLY A 81 -20.29 28.55 -2.96
N LYS A 82 -19.70 27.45 -3.44
CA LYS A 82 -19.44 26.30 -2.56
C LYS A 82 -18.40 26.71 -1.51
N ALA A 83 -18.57 26.22 -0.30
CA ALA A 83 -17.88 26.78 0.86
C ALA A 83 -16.41 26.29 0.98
N SER A 84 -15.63 26.92 1.86
CA SER A 84 -14.15 26.82 1.92
C SER A 84 -13.63 25.70 2.83
N LEU A 85 -12.39 25.74 3.31
CA LEU A 85 -11.93 24.76 4.32
C LEU A 85 -12.71 24.89 5.64
N MET A 86 -12.91 23.78 6.36
CA MET A 86 -13.72 23.70 7.59
C MET A 86 -13.49 24.88 8.56
N LYS A 87 -12.23 25.15 8.95
CA LYS A 87 -11.90 26.26 9.89
C LYS A 87 -12.39 27.62 9.38
N ASN A 88 -12.12 27.94 8.11
CA ASN A 88 -12.56 29.18 7.46
C ASN A 88 -14.10 29.27 7.37
N GLN A 89 -14.79 28.14 7.11
CA GLN A 89 -16.27 28.10 7.11
C GLN A 89 -16.83 28.39 8.51
N ILE A 90 -16.30 27.71 9.53
CA ILE A 90 -16.77 27.78 10.92
C ILE A 90 -16.63 29.20 11.48
N GLU A 91 -15.48 29.85 11.31
CA GLU A 91 -15.28 31.24 11.74
C GLU A 91 -16.18 32.23 10.97
N GLY A 92 -16.43 31.98 9.68
CA GLY A 92 -17.37 32.77 8.88
C GLY A 92 -18.82 32.63 9.36
N LEU A 93 -19.23 31.42 9.73
CA LEU A 93 -20.58 31.09 10.21
C LEU A 93 -20.81 31.55 11.66
N ARG A 94 -19.82 31.38 12.55
CA ARG A 94 -19.85 31.90 13.94
C ARG A 94 -20.01 33.43 13.96
N ARG A 95 -19.29 34.15 13.10
CA ARG A 95 -19.45 35.62 12.92
C ARG A 95 -20.81 36.04 12.39
N LYS A 96 -21.55 35.14 11.72
CA LYS A 96 -22.94 35.35 11.27
C LYS A 96 -23.98 34.78 12.26
N SER A 97 -23.56 34.47 13.50
CA SER A 97 -24.39 33.90 14.57
C SER A 97 -25.11 32.59 14.19
N VAL A 98 -24.56 31.82 13.25
CA VAL A 98 -25.08 30.49 12.88
C VAL A 98 -24.53 29.46 13.89
N PRO A 99 -25.38 28.66 14.56
CA PRO A 99 -24.91 27.61 15.48
C PRO A 99 -24.14 26.51 14.74
N VAL A 100 -22.81 26.56 14.80
CA VAL A 100 -21.90 25.67 14.08
C VAL A 100 -20.81 25.12 14.99
N ALA A 101 -20.53 23.83 14.82
CA ALA A 101 -19.48 23.12 15.54
C ALA A 101 -18.64 22.26 14.58
N SER A 102 -17.41 21.94 15.00
CA SER A 102 -16.58 20.93 14.34
C SER A 102 -16.17 19.85 15.33
N LEU A 103 -16.25 18.61 14.87
CA LEU A 103 -15.86 17.43 15.63
C LEU A 103 -14.80 16.65 14.85
N THR A 104 -13.55 17.10 14.90
CA THR A 104 -12.39 16.52 14.18
C THR A 104 -11.36 15.93 15.17
N SER A 105 -10.10 15.77 14.74
CA SER A 105 -8.93 15.56 15.60
C SER A 105 -8.46 16.84 16.30
N ASP A 106 -8.69 17.99 15.65
CA ASP A 106 -8.23 19.31 16.10
C ASP A 106 -9.21 19.97 17.08
N THR A 107 -10.38 19.36 17.33
CA THR A 107 -11.38 19.88 18.27
C THR A 107 -10.87 19.76 19.71
N PRO A 108 -10.84 20.86 20.49
CA PRO A 108 -10.48 20.84 21.91
C PRO A 108 -11.31 19.82 22.73
N PRO A 109 -10.76 19.20 23.79
CA PRO A 109 -11.44 18.17 24.56
C PRO A 109 -12.76 18.62 25.21
N ASP A 110 -12.82 19.86 25.66
CA ASP A 110 -13.98 20.56 26.20
C ASP A 110 -15.06 20.78 25.13
N GLU A 111 -14.72 21.41 24.00
CA GLU A 111 -15.66 21.59 22.88
C GLU A 111 -16.18 20.24 22.35
N LYS A 112 -15.33 19.21 22.33
CA LYS A 112 -15.70 17.84 21.95
C LYS A 112 -16.73 17.24 22.90
N GLU A 113 -16.60 17.45 24.20
CA GLU A 113 -17.56 16.95 25.19
C GLU A 113 -18.88 17.72 25.13
N GLU A 114 -18.86 19.04 24.96
CA GLU A 114 -20.07 19.84 24.73
C GLU A 114 -20.84 19.36 23.48
N ILE A 115 -20.13 19.09 22.37
CA ILE A 115 -20.75 18.55 21.15
C ILE A 115 -21.35 17.17 21.41
N ASN A 116 -20.64 16.28 22.10
CA ASN A 116 -21.15 14.94 22.43
C ASN A 116 -22.43 15.02 23.27
N GLN A 117 -22.44 15.86 24.32
CA GLN A 117 -23.61 16.08 25.16
C GLN A 117 -24.79 16.68 24.39
N ALA A 118 -24.52 17.66 23.51
CA ALA A 118 -25.54 18.24 22.63
C ALA A 118 -26.16 17.18 21.70
N LEU A 119 -25.37 16.27 21.12
CA LEU A 119 -25.87 15.16 20.30
C LEU A 119 -26.62 14.10 21.11
N MET A 120 -26.12 13.75 22.31
CA MET A 120 -26.78 12.80 23.22
C MET A 120 -28.16 13.29 23.71
N SER A 121 -28.39 14.61 23.76
CA SER A 121 -29.72 15.17 24.06
C SER A 121 -30.79 14.80 23.03
N GLY A 122 -30.39 14.43 21.81
CA GLY A 122 -31.26 14.21 20.65
C GLY A 122 -31.87 15.48 20.05
N HIS A 123 -31.70 16.64 20.70
CA HIS A 123 -32.20 17.95 20.29
C HIS A 123 -31.06 18.99 20.26
N PRO A 124 -30.02 18.78 19.43
CA PRO A 124 -28.83 19.62 19.43
C PRO A 124 -29.16 21.05 18.96
N LYS A 125 -28.69 22.05 19.73
CA LYS A 125 -28.74 23.47 19.30
C LYS A 125 -27.86 23.74 18.06
N ILE A 126 -26.91 22.84 17.78
CA ILE A 126 -25.99 22.87 16.62
C ILE A 126 -26.80 22.66 15.34
N ARG A 127 -26.73 23.60 14.39
CA ARG A 127 -27.41 23.51 13.09
C ARG A 127 -26.51 23.01 11.97
N LEU A 128 -25.20 23.13 12.11
CA LEU A 128 -24.19 22.59 11.20
C LEU A 128 -23.07 21.93 12.01
N LEU A 129 -22.83 20.64 11.78
CA LEU A 129 -21.74 19.88 12.40
C LEU A 129 -20.76 19.41 11.32
N TYR A 130 -19.55 19.95 11.36
CA TYR A 130 -18.45 19.55 10.47
C TYR A 130 -17.69 18.38 11.09
N THR A 131 -17.52 17.29 10.34
CA THR A 131 -16.77 16.09 10.76
C THR A 131 -15.83 15.65 9.65
N THR A 132 -14.85 14.80 9.96
CA THR A 132 -13.93 14.23 8.97
C THR A 132 -14.44 12.86 8.49
N PRO A 133 -14.12 12.43 7.26
CA PRO A 133 -14.61 11.16 6.72
C PRO A 133 -14.04 9.91 7.41
N GLU A 134 -12.93 10.01 8.15
CA GLU A 134 -12.41 8.92 9.00
C GLU A 134 -13.14 8.82 10.36
N LYS A 135 -13.96 9.82 10.68
CA LYS A 135 -14.78 9.87 11.90
C LYS A 135 -16.24 9.51 11.64
N LEU A 136 -16.78 9.85 10.47
CA LEU A 136 -18.14 9.50 10.07
C LEU A 136 -18.46 7.99 10.21
N PRO A 137 -17.66 7.03 9.71
CA PRO A 137 -17.98 5.59 9.79
C PRO A 137 -17.65 4.95 11.14
N ARG A 138 -17.25 5.73 12.17
CA ARG A 138 -16.90 5.16 13.48
C ARG A 138 -18.15 4.80 14.29
N PRO A 139 -18.21 3.63 14.95
CA PRO A 139 -19.40 3.18 15.67
C PRO A 139 -19.87 4.09 16.82
N ASP A 140 -18.95 4.82 17.47
CA ASP A 140 -19.27 5.79 18.53
C ASP A 140 -20.03 7.00 17.97
N PHE A 141 -19.52 7.60 16.90
CA PHE A 141 -20.15 8.76 16.27
C PHE A 141 -21.46 8.39 15.55
N MET A 142 -21.52 7.20 14.92
CA MET A 142 -22.76 6.68 14.33
C MET A 142 -23.87 6.44 15.36
N LYS A 143 -23.53 6.09 16.62
CA LYS A 143 -24.51 6.03 17.72
C LYS A 143 -25.05 7.41 18.10
N LEU A 144 -24.19 8.43 18.18
CA LEU A 144 -24.62 9.81 18.44
C LEU A 144 -25.57 10.31 17.33
N LEU A 145 -25.21 10.09 16.07
CA LEU A 145 -26.09 10.40 14.93
C LEU A 145 -27.41 9.62 14.97
N ARG A 146 -27.40 8.36 15.44
CA ARG A 146 -28.62 7.56 15.62
C ARG A 146 -29.57 8.16 16.65
N ILE A 147 -29.08 8.76 17.74
CA ILE A 147 -29.93 9.43 18.74
C ILE A 147 -30.67 10.61 18.09
N VAL A 148 -29.96 11.46 17.35
CA VAL A 148 -30.52 12.63 16.65
C VAL A 148 -31.47 12.19 15.51
N TYR A 149 -31.11 11.14 14.77
CA TYR A 149 -31.96 10.54 13.73
C TYR A 149 -33.29 10.01 14.29
N ASN A 150 -33.24 9.28 15.41
CA ASN A 150 -34.44 8.73 16.06
C ASN A 150 -35.38 9.83 16.62
N LYS A 151 -34.91 11.08 16.71
CA LYS A 151 -35.72 12.27 17.05
C LYS A 151 -36.22 13.06 15.82
N GLY A 152 -35.83 12.67 14.61
CA GLY A 152 -36.18 13.36 13.37
C GLY A 152 -35.37 14.64 13.11
N GLU A 153 -34.28 14.89 13.85
CA GLU A 153 -33.47 16.11 13.73
C GLU A 153 -32.20 15.95 12.87
N LEU A 154 -31.96 14.77 12.30
CA LEU A 154 -30.85 14.54 11.35
C LEU A 154 -31.30 14.87 9.92
N ASN A 155 -31.28 16.15 9.54
CA ASN A 155 -31.95 16.63 8.33
C ASN A 155 -31.27 16.28 6.98
N ARG A 156 -29.93 16.23 6.90
CA ARG A 156 -29.18 16.04 5.64
C ARG A 156 -27.72 15.67 5.93
N LEU A 157 -27.14 14.79 5.11
CA LEU A 157 -25.68 14.66 5.00
C LEU A 157 -25.18 15.54 3.84
N VAL A 158 -24.11 16.31 4.07
CA VAL A 158 -23.41 17.05 3.02
C VAL A 158 -21.98 16.51 2.93
N VAL A 159 -21.59 16.02 1.75
CA VAL A 159 -20.26 15.51 1.44
C VAL A 159 -19.57 16.54 0.54
N ASP A 160 -18.67 17.33 1.13
CA ASP A 160 -17.88 18.34 0.42
C ASP A 160 -16.62 17.74 -0.23
N GLU A 161 -16.16 18.34 -1.32
CA GLU A 161 -15.15 17.80 -2.25
C GLU A 161 -15.29 16.29 -2.53
N VAL A 162 -16.53 15.86 -2.81
CA VAL A 162 -16.94 14.45 -2.97
C VAL A 162 -16.14 13.68 -4.03
N CYS A 163 -15.46 14.37 -4.94
CA CYS A 163 -14.50 13.76 -5.85
C CYS A 163 -13.48 12.90 -5.11
N PHE A 164 -13.15 13.15 -3.83
CA PHE A 164 -12.25 12.30 -3.05
C PHE A 164 -12.66 10.82 -2.91
N ILE A 165 -13.93 10.46 -3.14
CA ILE A 165 -14.39 9.06 -3.28
C ILE A 165 -13.69 8.32 -4.43
N VAL A 166 -13.29 9.06 -5.47
CA VAL A 166 -12.81 8.54 -6.76
C VAL A 166 -11.41 9.09 -7.13
N ALA A 167 -11.10 10.32 -6.73
CA ALA A 167 -10.00 11.14 -7.25
C ALA A 167 -8.70 11.06 -6.44
N LEU A 168 -8.67 10.43 -5.26
CA LEU A 168 -7.40 10.14 -4.55
C LEU A 168 -6.75 8.81 -4.94
N GLU A 169 -7.05 8.38 -6.17
CA GLU A 169 -6.08 7.67 -7.00
C GLU A 169 -4.93 8.58 -7.48
N HIS A 170 -5.02 9.92 -7.36
CA HIS A 170 -4.07 10.86 -8.00
C HIS A 170 -3.01 11.52 -7.07
N SER A 171 -2.99 11.25 -5.76
CA SER A 171 -1.95 11.86 -4.88
C SER A 171 -1.61 11.04 -3.62
N MET A 172 -0.99 9.86 -3.79
CA MET A 172 -0.34 9.12 -2.69
C MET A 172 1.19 9.15 -2.76
N THR A 173 1.76 10.36 -2.71
CA THR A 173 3.15 10.61 -2.26
C THR A 173 3.35 12.12 -1.98
N HIS A 174 3.76 12.46 -0.75
CA HIS A 174 4.35 13.75 -0.31
C HIS A 174 3.49 14.99 0.11
N SER A 175 2.20 14.90 0.46
CA SER A 175 1.51 16.01 1.16
C SER A 175 0.88 15.61 2.51
N VAL A 176 1.24 16.33 3.58
CA VAL A 176 0.73 16.11 4.96
C VAL A 176 -0.63 16.79 5.21
N LEU A 177 -1.01 17.76 4.36
CA LEU A 177 -2.31 18.42 4.47
C LEU A 177 -3.48 17.49 4.07
N TYR A 178 -3.23 16.51 3.20
CA TYR A 178 -4.25 15.55 2.74
C TYR A 178 -4.34 14.27 3.59
N ARG A 179 -3.27 13.90 4.33
CA ARG A 179 -3.28 12.70 5.19
C ARG A 179 -4.18 12.83 6.44
N HIS A 180 -4.67 14.04 6.75
CA HIS A 180 -5.59 14.33 7.86
C HIS A 180 -7.05 14.53 7.42
N ILE A 181 -7.36 14.35 6.12
CA ILE A 181 -8.68 14.70 5.56
C ILE A 181 -9.32 13.55 4.77
N ALA A 182 -8.56 12.54 4.32
CA ALA A 182 -9.08 11.17 4.08
C ALA A 182 -8.03 10.16 3.61
N TYR A 183 -8.27 8.89 3.97
CA TYR A 183 -7.94 7.75 3.10
C TYR A 183 -9.04 7.56 2.02
N PRO A 184 -8.72 7.16 0.78
CA PRO A 184 -9.74 6.81 -0.23
C PRO A 184 -10.70 5.70 0.25
N GLY A 185 -10.21 4.78 1.10
CA GLY A 185 -11.03 3.79 1.78
C GLY A 185 -12.08 4.39 2.72
N GLU A 186 -11.77 5.50 3.39
CA GLU A 186 -12.69 6.16 4.33
C GLU A 186 -13.79 6.93 3.59
N TYR A 187 -13.46 7.58 2.46
CA TYR A 187 -14.49 8.18 1.59
C TYR A 187 -15.41 7.12 0.97
N ARG A 188 -14.88 5.96 0.52
CA ARG A 188 -15.72 4.83 0.08
C ARG A 188 -16.60 4.26 1.20
N ARG A 189 -16.15 4.34 2.46
CA ARG A 189 -16.95 3.93 3.64
C ARG A 189 -18.10 4.89 3.96
N ILE A 190 -18.17 6.12 3.42
CA ILE A 190 -19.29 7.05 3.68
C ILE A 190 -20.65 6.45 3.28
N GLY A 191 -20.70 5.55 2.29
CA GLY A 191 -21.93 4.82 1.94
C GLY A 191 -22.60 4.07 3.12
N ILE A 192 -21.86 3.76 4.18
CA ILE A 192 -22.41 3.19 5.43
C ILE A 192 -23.41 4.13 6.14
N PHE A 193 -23.33 5.44 5.87
CA PHE A 193 -24.29 6.42 6.35
C PHE A 193 -25.68 6.13 5.77
N ARG A 194 -25.80 5.92 4.45
CA ARG A 194 -27.09 5.60 3.79
C ARG A 194 -27.67 4.27 4.29
N GLN A 195 -26.82 3.28 4.54
CA GLN A 195 -27.24 1.99 5.11
C GLN A 195 -27.84 2.14 6.53
N ASN A 196 -27.38 3.13 7.29
CA ASN A 196 -27.89 3.42 8.62
C ASN A 196 -29.09 4.37 8.61
N PHE A 197 -29.07 5.39 7.77
CA PHE A 197 -30.01 6.51 7.74
C PHE A 197 -30.63 6.62 6.33
N PRO A 198 -31.43 5.63 5.92
CA PRO A 198 -31.90 5.51 4.54
C PRO A 198 -32.68 6.74 4.07
N ASP A 199 -33.46 7.34 4.98
CA ASP A 199 -34.39 8.43 4.69
C ASP A 199 -33.76 9.84 4.81
N VAL A 200 -32.49 9.96 5.21
CA VAL A 200 -31.79 11.25 5.33
C VAL A 200 -31.19 11.65 3.98
N PRO A 201 -31.61 12.74 3.34
CA PRO A 201 -31.09 13.13 2.03
C PRO A 201 -29.58 13.41 2.04
N VAL A 202 -28.90 13.15 0.92
CA VAL A 202 -27.47 13.38 0.72
C VAL A 202 -27.26 14.49 -0.30
N MET A 203 -26.33 15.40 0.00
CA MET A 203 -25.83 16.41 -0.94
C MET A 203 -24.35 16.18 -1.19
N ALA A 204 -23.97 16.06 -2.45
CA ALA A 204 -22.61 15.78 -2.90
C ALA A 204 -22.05 17.00 -3.67
N LEU A 205 -20.92 17.56 -3.22
CA LEU A 205 -20.36 18.81 -3.77
C LEU A 205 -18.94 18.57 -4.30
N THR A 206 -18.64 18.87 -5.57
CA THR A 206 -17.26 18.79 -6.11
C THR A 206 -17.01 19.80 -7.22
N ALA A 207 -15.76 20.24 -7.37
CA ALA A 207 -15.35 21.17 -8.43
C ALA A 207 -14.81 20.49 -9.69
N THR A 208 -14.42 19.23 -9.61
CA THR A 208 -13.72 18.51 -10.68
C THR A 208 -14.18 17.05 -10.68
N ALA A 209 -15.11 16.75 -11.58
CA ALA A 209 -15.55 15.40 -11.89
C ALA A 209 -15.85 15.32 -13.39
N THR A 210 -15.36 14.28 -14.06
CA THR A 210 -15.84 13.87 -15.39
C THR A 210 -17.17 13.10 -15.22
N PRO A 211 -17.96 12.89 -16.29
CA PRO A 211 -19.22 12.14 -16.19
C PRO A 211 -19.08 10.78 -15.48
N SER A 212 -18.06 9.99 -15.81
CA SER A 212 -17.79 8.70 -15.15
C SER A 212 -17.41 8.81 -13.67
N VAL A 213 -16.85 9.93 -13.23
CA VAL A 213 -16.59 10.20 -11.81
C VAL A 213 -17.89 10.56 -11.08
N VAL A 214 -18.83 11.24 -11.74
CA VAL A 214 -20.16 11.55 -11.18
C VAL A 214 -20.94 10.25 -10.93
N ASP A 215 -20.97 9.33 -11.89
CA ASP A 215 -21.67 8.04 -11.78
C ASP A 215 -21.11 7.19 -10.61
N ASP A 216 -19.79 7.08 -10.50
CA ASP A 216 -19.12 6.35 -9.42
C ASP A 216 -19.43 6.93 -8.02
N ILE A 217 -19.51 8.26 -7.90
CA ILE A 217 -19.88 8.93 -6.65
C ILE A 217 -21.33 8.65 -6.26
N ILE A 218 -22.25 8.78 -7.23
CA ILE A 218 -23.69 8.52 -7.02
C ILE A 218 -23.90 7.08 -6.54
N SER A 219 -23.21 6.12 -7.17
CA SER A 219 -23.18 4.71 -6.78
C SER A 219 -22.60 4.51 -5.37
N SER A 220 -21.41 5.07 -5.11
CA SER A 220 -20.69 4.90 -3.84
C SER A 220 -21.42 5.49 -2.62
N LEU A 221 -22.10 6.63 -2.80
CA LEU A 221 -22.93 7.26 -1.77
C LEU A 221 -24.35 6.69 -1.70
N GLN A 222 -24.71 5.75 -2.58
CA GLN A 222 -26.04 5.15 -2.67
C GLN A 222 -27.14 6.24 -2.79
N MET A 223 -26.91 7.23 -3.65
CA MET A 223 -27.85 8.33 -3.88
C MET A 223 -29.02 7.86 -4.75
N LYS A 224 -30.26 8.21 -4.39
CA LYS A 224 -31.49 7.74 -5.06
C LYS A 224 -32.21 8.91 -5.71
N GLY A 225 -32.50 8.82 -7.01
CA GLY A 225 -33.23 9.87 -7.75
C GLY A 225 -32.52 11.23 -7.68
N CYS A 226 -31.20 11.22 -7.82
CA CYS A 226 -30.33 12.37 -7.58
C CYS A 226 -30.50 13.47 -8.64
N ASP A 227 -30.77 14.70 -8.20
CA ASP A 227 -30.74 15.88 -9.08
C ASP A 227 -29.29 16.32 -9.36
N LEU A 228 -28.85 16.22 -10.61
CA LEU A 228 -27.51 16.61 -11.04
C LEU A 228 -27.46 18.06 -11.56
N PHE A 229 -26.80 18.95 -10.81
CA PHE A 229 -26.57 20.34 -11.17
C PHE A 229 -25.12 20.59 -11.61
N VAL A 230 -24.90 20.65 -12.93
CA VAL A 230 -23.62 21.06 -13.53
C VAL A 230 -23.62 22.55 -13.85
N HIS A 231 -22.59 23.27 -13.39
CA HIS A 231 -22.23 24.63 -13.82
C HIS A 231 -21.15 24.58 -14.92
N PRO A 232 -21.10 25.56 -15.85
CA PRO A 232 -20.06 25.62 -16.87
C PRO A 232 -18.64 25.68 -16.27
N PHE A 233 -17.70 24.95 -16.87
CA PHE A 233 -16.30 24.91 -16.48
C PHE A 233 -15.50 26.10 -17.02
N ASN A 234 -16.01 26.80 -18.04
CA ASN A 234 -15.33 27.93 -18.64
C ASN A 234 -15.09 29.08 -17.64
N ARG A 235 -13.85 29.58 -17.61
CA ARG A 235 -13.41 30.73 -16.82
C ARG A 235 -12.87 31.82 -17.74
N PRO A 236 -13.73 32.59 -18.42
CA PRO A 236 -13.35 33.51 -19.50
C PRO A 236 -12.45 34.69 -19.07
N ASN A 237 -12.17 34.82 -17.76
CA ASN A 237 -11.21 35.78 -17.22
C ASN A 237 -9.78 35.23 -17.09
N LEU A 238 -9.53 33.98 -17.47
CA LEU A 238 -8.22 33.35 -17.41
C LEU A 238 -7.60 33.25 -18.80
N TYR A 239 -6.37 33.76 -18.94
CA TYR A 239 -5.59 33.60 -20.17
C TYR A 239 -4.75 32.34 -20.08
N TYR A 240 -4.97 31.35 -20.94
CA TYR A 240 -4.20 30.10 -20.97
C TYR A 240 -3.07 30.11 -22.01
N GLU A 241 -1.87 29.70 -21.61
CA GLU A 241 -0.66 29.66 -22.44
C GLU A 241 0.17 28.40 -22.16
N VAL A 242 0.67 27.74 -23.20
CA VAL A 242 1.70 26.69 -23.09
C VAL A 242 3.01 27.21 -23.70
N ARG A 243 4.12 27.05 -22.96
CA ARG A 243 5.48 27.38 -23.39
C ARG A 243 6.30 26.12 -23.52
N TYR A 244 6.78 25.84 -24.72
CA TYR A 244 7.68 24.72 -25.00
C TYR A 244 9.11 25.11 -24.63
N THR A 245 9.77 24.30 -23.80
CA THR A 245 11.22 24.43 -23.54
C THR A 245 11.98 23.29 -24.21
N SER A 246 13.10 23.63 -24.86
CA SER A 246 13.98 22.67 -25.55
C SER A 246 15.31 22.42 -24.81
N SER A 247 15.51 23.05 -23.66
CA SER A 247 16.74 22.97 -22.87
C SER A 247 16.45 22.53 -21.44
N SER A 248 17.28 21.62 -20.93
CA SER A 248 17.36 21.24 -19.51
C SER A 248 18.06 22.28 -18.63
N ASP A 249 18.43 23.44 -19.18
CA ASP A 249 19.02 24.53 -18.40
C ASP A 249 17.97 25.21 -17.50
N GLU A 250 17.98 24.84 -16.22
CA GLU A 250 17.14 25.44 -15.20
C GLU A 250 17.36 26.96 -15.09
N LEU A 251 18.58 27.48 -15.29
CA LEU A 251 18.87 28.90 -15.08
C LEU A 251 18.18 29.78 -16.11
N SER A 252 18.16 29.40 -17.39
CA SER A 252 17.40 30.11 -18.43
C SER A 252 15.89 30.13 -18.15
N LYS A 253 15.33 28.99 -17.69
CA LYS A 253 13.91 28.88 -17.33
C LYS A 253 13.55 29.73 -16.10
N MET A 254 14.41 29.75 -15.08
CA MET A 254 14.25 30.63 -13.90
C MET A 254 14.36 32.13 -14.27
N ALA A 255 15.28 32.48 -15.19
CA ALA A 255 15.45 33.84 -15.69
C ALA A 255 14.20 34.32 -16.46
N GLU A 256 13.68 33.53 -17.39
CA GLU A 256 12.49 33.86 -18.18
C GLU A 256 11.25 34.10 -17.30
N ILE A 257 11.07 33.27 -16.27
CA ILE A 257 10.00 33.42 -15.28
C ILE A 257 10.17 34.72 -14.48
N CYS A 258 11.40 35.03 -14.05
CA CYS A 258 11.70 36.27 -13.35
C CYS A 258 11.41 37.50 -14.23
N ASP A 259 11.85 37.49 -15.50
CA ASP A 259 11.64 38.58 -16.45
C ASP A 259 10.16 38.78 -16.77
N TYR A 260 9.37 37.70 -16.86
CA TYR A 260 7.91 37.78 -16.98
C TYR A 260 7.28 38.48 -15.77
N ILE A 261 7.66 38.11 -14.54
CA ILE A 261 7.10 38.68 -13.30
C ILE A 261 7.49 40.16 -13.16
N CYS A 262 8.78 40.48 -13.30
CA CYS A 262 9.29 41.86 -13.26
C CYS A 262 8.73 42.70 -14.41
N GLY A 263 8.48 42.12 -15.58
CA GLY A 263 7.79 42.75 -16.70
C GLY A 263 6.32 43.05 -16.40
N LEU A 264 5.61 42.12 -15.73
CA LEU A 264 4.21 42.29 -15.34
C LEU A 264 4.03 43.36 -14.26
N HIS A 265 4.92 43.39 -13.24
CA HIS A 265 4.93 44.42 -12.19
C HIS A 265 5.14 45.80 -12.80
N ARG A 266 6.17 45.97 -13.66
CA ARG A 266 6.43 47.22 -14.38
C ARG A 266 5.25 47.67 -15.24
N LYS A 267 4.67 46.78 -16.06
CA LYS A 267 3.51 47.09 -16.92
C LYS A 267 2.26 47.51 -16.16
N ARG A 268 2.11 47.08 -14.90
CA ARG A 268 0.94 47.39 -14.06
C ARG A 268 1.17 48.56 -13.10
N GLY A 269 2.40 49.08 -13.02
CA GLY A 269 2.80 50.10 -12.04
C GLY A 269 2.68 49.65 -10.58
N LYS A 270 2.51 48.35 -10.33
CA LYS A 270 2.37 47.76 -8.99
C LYS A 270 2.68 46.27 -8.97
N VAL A 271 3.10 45.80 -7.79
CA VAL A 271 3.25 44.38 -7.49
C VAL A 271 1.99 43.61 -7.86
N SER A 272 2.18 42.42 -8.41
CA SER A 272 1.10 41.52 -8.77
C SER A 272 1.33 40.17 -8.11
N CYS A 273 0.41 39.79 -7.23
CA CYS A 273 0.41 38.51 -6.51
C CYS A 273 0.32 37.33 -7.49
N GLY A 274 1.13 36.30 -7.27
CA GLY A 274 1.08 35.06 -8.06
C GLY A 274 1.52 33.81 -7.32
N ILE A 275 1.31 32.67 -7.98
CA ILE A 275 1.70 31.33 -7.52
C ILE A 275 2.55 30.68 -8.61
N ILE A 276 3.62 29.98 -8.22
CA ILE A 276 4.39 29.12 -9.12
C ILE A 276 4.35 27.70 -8.58
N TYR A 277 3.87 26.75 -9.39
CA TYR A 277 3.84 25.32 -9.05
C TYR A 277 5.07 24.58 -9.62
N CYS A 278 5.78 23.88 -8.75
CA CYS A 278 6.93 23.04 -9.07
C CYS A 278 6.72 21.60 -8.57
N ARG A 279 7.36 20.63 -9.25
CA ARG A 279 7.31 19.19 -8.99
C ARG A 279 8.01 18.82 -7.68
N THR A 280 9.16 19.44 -7.39
CA THR A 280 10.03 19.07 -6.26
C THR A 280 10.22 20.18 -5.23
N LYS A 281 10.52 19.80 -3.98
CA LYS A 281 10.90 20.74 -2.91
C LYS A 281 12.13 21.56 -3.30
N LYS A 282 13.18 20.88 -3.81
CA LYS A 282 14.44 21.50 -4.26
C LYS A 282 14.18 22.59 -5.29
N THR A 283 13.34 22.33 -6.30
CA THR A 283 12.96 23.31 -7.32
C THR A 283 12.23 24.51 -6.69
N CYS A 284 11.38 24.31 -5.67
CA CYS A 284 10.74 25.41 -4.95
C CYS A 284 11.77 26.30 -4.22
N ASP A 285 12.68 25.68 -3.48
CA ASP A 285 13.74 26.37 -2.73
C ASP A 285 14.68 27.14 -3.67
N SER A 286 15.16 26.49 -4.73
CA SER A 286 16.07 27.08 -5.73
C SER A 286 15.42 28.23 -6.51
N LEU A 287 14.22 28.05 -7.06
CA LEU A 287 13.53 29.12 -7.80
C LEU A 287 13.16 30.28 -6.86
N SER A 288 12.66 29.99 -5.65
CA SER A 288 12.35 31.05 -4.68
C SER A 288 13.60 31.82 -4.24
N GLY A 289 14.74 31.13 -4.07
CA GLY A 289 16.05 31.74 -3.83
C GLY A 289 16.51 32.62 -5.00
N TYR A 290 16.35 32.14 -6.24
CA TYR A 290 16.66 32.90 -7.45
C TYR A 290 15.83 34.19 -7.52
N LEU A 291 14.51 34.10 -7.40
CA LEU A 291 13.59 35.26 -7.44
C LEU A 291 13.92 36.28 -6.33
N ARG A 292 14.25 35.83 -5.11
CA ARG A 292 14.73 36.72 -4.03
C ARG A 292 16.03 37.44 -4.39
N SER A 293 17.00 36.76 -5.01
CA SER A 293 18.26 37.41 -5.44
C SER A 293 18.07 38.44 -6.57
N LYS A 294 16.91 38.41 -7.25
CA LYS A 294 16.48 39.42 -8.23
C LYS A 294 15.55 40.50 -7.66
N GLY A 295 15.33 40.51 -6.33
CA GLY A 295 14.58 41.56 -5.63
C GLY A 295 13.07 41.32 -5.51
N LEU A 296 12.55 40.14 -5.87
CA LEU A 296 11.13 39.79 -5.68
C LEU A 296 10.89 39.21 -4.28
N ALA A 297 9.81 39.61 -3.62
CA ALA A 297 9.42 39.04 -2.33
C ALA A 297 8.83 37.63 -2.55
N SER A 298 9.69 36.61 -2.50
CA SER A 298 9.31 35.21 -2.73
C SER A 298 9.60 34.30 -1.54
N ARG A 299 8.67 33.38 -1.25
CA ARG A 299 8.82 32.28 -0.28
C ARG A 299 8.54 30.91 -0.91
N PRO A 300 9.28 29.86 -0.50
CA PRO A 300 8.94 28.48 -0.85
C PRO A 300 7.82 27.95 0.07
N TYR A 301 6.93 27.10 -0.47
CA TYR A 301 5.83 26.48 0.28
C TYR A 301 5.70 24.99 -0.03
N HIS A 302 6.25 24.14 0.85
CA HIS A 302 6.20 22.68 0.75
C HIS A 302 6.40 22.03 2.12
N ARG A 303 6.15 20.72 2.23
CA ARG A 303 6.30 19.91 3.46
C ARG A 303 7.66 20.03 4.18
N GLY A 304 8.71 20.47 3.49
CA GLY A 304 10.04 20.67 4.11
C GLY A 304 10.14 21.92 4.99
N VAL A 305 9.22 22.86 4.83
CA VAL A 305 9.17 24.11 5.60
C VAL A 305 8.36 23.89 6.89
N ALA A 306 8.83 24.42 8.01
CA ALA A 306 8.19 24.27 9.32
C ALA A 306 6.75 24.82 9.34
N LYS A 307 5.84 24.17 10.10
CA LYS A 307 4.40 24.52 10.14
C LYS A 307 4.16 26.02 10.48
N GLY A 308 4.88 26.57 11.45
CA GLY A 308 4.77 27.99 11.82
C GLY A 308 5.19 28.93 10.68
N THR A 309 6.24 28.58 9.94
CA THR A 309 6.70 29.32 8.76
C THR A 309 5.71 29.22 7.60
N LEU A 310 5.06 28.07 7.40
CA LEU A 310 3.98 27.93 6.40
C LEU A 310 2.77 28.80 6.74
N ALA A 311 2.32 28.81 8.01
CA ALA A 311 1.22 29.66 8.46
C ALA A 311 1.54 31.15 8.25
N LYS A 312 2.72 31.59 8.71
CA LYS A 312 3.22 32.96 8.49
C LYS A 312 3.35 33.32 7.01
N THR A 313 3.83 32.40 6.16
CA THR A 313 3.91 32.61 4.70
C THR A 313 2.53 32.80 4.07
N PHE A 314 1.52 32.06 4.53
CA PHE A 314 0.14 32.21 4.05
C PHE A 314 -0.48 33.54 4.49
N GLU A 315 -0.21 33.98 5.72
CA GLU A 315 -0.63 35.29 6.25
C GLU A 315 0.03 36.44 5.48
N GLU A 316 1.36 36.45 5.37
CA GLU A 316 2.15 37.46 4.62
C GLU A 316 1.77 37.51 3.13
N TRP A 317 1.37 36.39 2.51
CA TRP A 317 0.89 36.34 1.12
C TRP A 317 -0.59 36.73 0.97
N SER A 318 -1.38 36.66 2.05
CA SER A 318 -2.76 37.16 2.02
C SER A 318 -2.80 38.69 1.93
N ILE A 319 -1.84 39.35 2.58
CA ILE A 319 -1.55 40.79 2.48
C ILE A 319 -1.08 41.14 1.04
N PRO A 320 -1.51 42.28 0.46
CA PRO A 320 -0.95 42.75 -0.82
C PRO A 320 0.57 42.98 -0.75
N GLY A 321 1.32 42.34 -1.64
CA GLY A 321 2.76 42.58 -1.79
C GLY A 321 3.08 44.04 -2.13
N GLY A 322 4.19 44.55 -1.61
CA GLY A 322 4.55 45.97 -1.66
C GLY A 322 3.82 46.88 -0.66
N SER A 323 3.00 46.32 0.25
CA SER A 323 2.49 47.02 1.44
C SER A 323 3.63 47.41 2.39
N GLU A 324 3.51 48.54 3.10
CA GLU A 324 4.39 48.92 4.21
C GLU A 324 4.47 47.84 5.31
N SER A 325 3.45 46.97 5.39
CA SER A 325 3.39 45.83 6.30
C SER A 325 4.11 44.55 5.80
N GLY A 326 4.87 44.61 4.70
CA GLY A 326 5.80 43.54 4.29
C GLY A 326 5.21 42.29 3.60
N GLY A 327 4.15 42.44 2.80
CA GLY A 327 3.49 41.32 2.12
C GLY A 327 4.35 40.63 1.03
N ILE A 328 4.02 39.36 0.70
CA ILE A 328 4.74 38.52 -0.27
C ILE A 328 4.17 38.67 -1.69
N ASP A 329 5.04 38.79 -2.69
CA ASP A 329 4.69 38.86 -4.11
C ASP A 329 4.35 37.48 -4.70
N VAL A 330 5.19 36.48 -4.41
CA VAL A 330 5.19 35.17 -5.10
C VAL A 330 5.41 34.01 -4.14
N VAL A 331 4.43 33.10 -4.08
CA VAL A 331 4.61 31.80 -3.44
C VAL A 331 5.05 30.77 -4.49
N VAL A 332 6.20 30.13 -4.26
CA VAL A 332 6.71 29.03 -5.08
C VAL A 332 6.46 27.73 -4.33
N ALA A 333 5.64 26.84 -4.87
CA ALA A 333 5.06 25.75 -4.10
C ALA A 333 5.01 24.43 -4.85
N THR A 334 4.94 23.34 -4.08
CA THR A 334 4.36 22.10 -4.59
C THR A 334 2.83 22.13 -4.41
N VAL A 335 2.14 21.07 -4.84
CA VAL A 335 0.69 20.85 -4.63
C VAL A 335 0.23 20.92 -3.15
N ALA A 336 1.15 21.03 -2.19
CA ALA A 336 0.87 21.33 -0.79
C ALA A 336 0.23 22.72 -0.58
N PHE A 337 0.49 23.70 -1.46
CA PHE A 337 -0.16 25.01 -1.43
C PHE A 337 -1.43 24.97 -2.29
N GLY A 338 -2.58 24.66 -1.68
CA GLY A 338 -3.82 24.53 -2.44
C GLY A 338 -5.11 24.59 -1.63
N LEU A 339 -5.24 23.74 -0.63
CA LEU A 339 -6.50 23.59 0.10
C LEU A 339 -6.82 24.88 0.90
N GLY A 340 -8.04 25.41 0.76
CA GLY A 340 -8.51 26.60 1.49
C GLY A 340 -8.02 27.97 1.01
N ILE A 341 -7.18 28.06 -0.03
CA ILE A 341 -6.80 29.35 -0.64
C ILE A 341 -8.05 30.01 -1.26
N ASP A 342 -8.36 31.25 -0.86
CA ASP A 342 -9.42 32.08 -1.46
C ASP A 342 -9.02 33.55 -1.66
N LYS A 343 -7.75 33.78 -2.04
CA LYS A 343 -7.25 35.12 -2.39
C LYS A 343 -7.83 35.56 -3.75
N GLY A 344 -8.69 36.58 -3.73
CA GLY A 344 -9.41 37.05 -4.92
C GLY A 344 -8.53 37.61 -6.04
N ASP A 345 -7.34 38.12 -5.69
CA ASP A 345 -6.53 38.99 -6.55
C ASP A 345 -5.27 38.34 -7.15
N VAL A 346 -5.15 37.01 -7.14
CA VAL A 346 -4.06 36.27 -7.81
C VAL A 346 -4.06 36.58 -9.32
N ARG A 347 -2.97 37.20 -9.81
CA ARG A 347 -2.83 37.68 -11.19
C ARG A 347 -2.18 36.69 -12.14
N TYR A 348 -1.39 35.75 -11.63
CA TYR A 348 -0.86 34.66 -12.44
C TYR A 348 -0.68 33.36 -11.65
N VAL A 349 -0.79 32.26 -12.37
CA VAL A 349 -0.37 30.92 -11.94
C VAL A 349 0.59 30.41 -13.00
N ILE A 350 1.80 30.04 -12.61
CA ILE A 350 2.81 29.48 -13.51
C ILE A 350 3.08 28.04 -13.07
N HIS A 351 2.95 27.09 -13.98
CA HIS A 351 3.42 25.73 -13.81
C HIS A 351 4.84 25.64 -14.35
N TYR A 352 5.82 25.58 -13.46
CA TYR A 352 7.21 25.30 -13.82
C TYR A 352 7.32 23.89 -14.39
N ASP A 353 6.53 22.95 -13.87
CA ASP A 353 6.50 21.55 -14.28
C ASP A 353 5.07 21.13 -14.65
N ILE A 354 4.92 20.21 -15.61
CA ILE A 354 3.62 19.62 -15.94
C ILE A 354 3.00 18.90 -14.72
N PRO A 355 1.73 19.20 -14.36
CA PRO A 355 0.99 18.47 -13.33
C PRO A 355 0.81 16.98 -13.63
N LYS A 356 0.51 16.21 -12.58
CA LYS A 356 0.27 14.75 -12.68
C LYS A 356 -1.06 14.36 -13.32
N SER A 357 -1.98 15.31 -13.51
CA SER A 357 -3.32 15.08 -14.05
C SER A 357 -3.97 16.38 -14.54
N PHE A 358 -4.92 16.27 -15.48
CA PHE A 358 -5.66 17.41 -16.03
C PHE A 358 -6.53 18.09 -14.96
N GLU A 359 -7.19 17.30 -14.09
CA GLU A 359 -8.01 17.82 -12.98
C GLU A 359 -7.18 18.71 -12.05
N GLY A 360 -5.94 18.27 -11.73
CA GLY A 360 -4.98 19.04 -10.94
C GLY A 360 -4.62 20.36 -11.62
N TYR A 361 -4.26 20.33 -12.90
CA TYR A 361 -3.97 21.54 -13.69
C TYR A 361 -5.14 22.53 -13.69
N TYR A 362 -6.38 22.07 -13.88
CA TYR A 362 -7.57 22.92 -13.84
C TYR A 362 -7.82 23.51 -12.44
N GLN A 363 -7.70 22.70 -11.38
CA GLN A 363 -7.90 23.17 -10.00
C GLN A 363 -6.82 24.18 -9.58
N GLU A 364 -5.58 23.97 -10.00
CA GLU A 364 -4.42 24.84 -9.72
C GLU A 364 -4.52 26.17 -10.48
N THR A 365 -4.86 26.14 -11.77
CA THR A 365 -5.09 27.36 -12.56
C THR A 365 -6.34 28.13 -12.11
N GLY A 366 -7.40 27.46 -11.67
CA GLY A 366 -8.64 28.05 -11.13
C GLY A 366 -8.47 28.92 -9.87
N ARG A 367 -7.26 28.93 -9.27
CA ARG A 367 -6.86 29.86 -8.19
C ARG A 367 -6.65 31.29 -8.68
N ALA A 368 -6.34 31.45 -9.96
CA ALA A 368 -6.20 32.76 -10.58
C ALA A 368 -7.54 33.52 -10.65
N GLY A 369 -7.47 34.83 -10.46
CA GLY A 369 -8.53 35.77 -10.83
C GLY A 369 -9.93 35.45 -10.31
N ARG A 370 -10.08 35.00 -9.05
CA ARG A 370 -11.40 34.73 -8.46
C ARG A 370 -12.28 35.98 -8.34
N ASN A 371 -11.69 37.17 -8.34
CA ASN A 371 -12.41 38.44 -8.47
C ASN A 371 -12.92 38.75 -9.90
N GLY A 372 -12.83 37.81 -10.85
CA GLY A 372 -13.31 37.98 -12.23
C GLY A 372 -12.44 38.86 -13.13
N VAL A 373 -11.38 39.48 -12.58
CA VAL A 373 -10.43 40.31 -13.35
C VAL A 373 -9.47 39.41 -14.16
N PRO A 374 -9.04 39.83 -15.37
CA PRO A 374 -8.04 39.11 -16.15
C PRO A 374 -6.81 38.68 -15.34
N SER A 375 -6.48 37.39 -15.43
CA SER A 375 -5.31 36.75 -14.84
C SER A 375 -4.75 35.70 -15.81
N LYS A 376 -3.46 35.34 -15.68
CA LYS A 376 -2.76 34.52 -16.68
C LYS A 376 -2.22 33.20 -16.12
N CYS A 377 -2.45 32.11 -16.85
CA CYS A 377 -2.07 30.74 -16.54
C CYS A 377 -1.06 30.25 -17.58
N ILE A 378 0.18 29.98 -17.16
CA ILE A 378 1.29 29.59 -18.05
C ILE A 378 1.78 28.21 -17.67
N LEU A 379 1.80 27.27 -18.62
CA LEU A 379 2.37 25.94 -18.46
C LEU A 379 3.69 25.83 -19.22
N TYR A 380 4.81 25.62 -18.51
CA TYR A 380 6.04 25.17 -19.15
C TYR A 380 5.97 23.67 -19.42
N TYR A 381 6.22 23.27 -20.67
CA TYR A 381 6.10 21.90 -21.13
C TYR A 381 7.38 21.44 -21.87
N SER A 382 7.82 20.23 -21.55
CA SER A 382 8.82 19.47 -22.29
C SER A 382 8.40 17.98 -22.32
N ARG A 383 8.89 17.21 -23.28
CA ARG A 383 8.57 15.77 -23.38
C ARG A 383 9.36 14.96 -22.36
N GLU A 384 10.52 15.48 -21.98
CA GLU A 384 11.40 15.01 -20.93
C GLU A 384 10.66 15.06 -19.59
N ASP A 385 10.09 16.22 -19.23
CA ASP A 385 9.24 16.41 -18.05
C ASP A 385 8.03 15.47 -18.03
N LEU A 386 7.34 15.32 -19.17
CA LEU A 386 6.22 14.39 -19.30
C LEU A 386 6.67 12.94 -19.06
N SER A 387 7.86 12.54 -19.54
CA SER A 387 8.36 11.18 -19.37
C SER A 387 8.64 10.82 -17.90
N GLU A 388 9.20 11.76 -17.12
CA GLU A 388 9.39 11.58 -15.68
C GLU A 388 8.06 11.48 -14.93
N VAL A 389 7.12 12.39 -15.23
CA VAL A 389 5.80 12.40 -14.58
C VAL A 389 5.01 11.15 -14.94
N ARG A 390 5.08 10.67 -16.18
CA ARG A 390 4.46 9.41 -16.62
C ARG A 390 4.99 8.22 -15.83
N ARG A 391 6.31 8.10 -15.65
CA ARG A 391 6.92 7.05 -14.83
C ARG A 391 6.37 7.08 -13.40
N TRP A 392 6.39 8.24 -12.75
CA TRP A 392 5.89 8.37 -11.37
C TRP A 392 4.39 8.07 -11.22
N VAL A 393 3.56 8.41 -12.21
CA VAL A 393 2.13 8.11 -12.19
C VAL A 393 1.87 6.62 -12.38
N THR A 394 2.65 5.94 -13.23
CA THR A 394 2.60 4.48 -13.41
C THR A 394 3.08 3.75 -12.15
N ASP A 395 4.26 4.08 -11.62
CA ASP A 395 4.82 3.45 -10.40
C ASP A 395 3.83 3.57 -9.23
N SER A 396 3.25 4.77 -9.04
CA SER A 396 2.24 5.01 -8.02
C SER A 396 0.93 4.26 -8.26
N HIS A 397 0.57 3.92 -9.50
CA HIS A 397 -0.58 3.07 -9.80
C HIS A 397 -0.29 1.61 -9.43
N SER A 398 0.86 1.06 -9.84
CA SER A 398 1.27 -0.31 -9.51
C SER A 398 1.26 -0.58 -8.00
N SER A 399 1.85 0.31 -7.19
CA SER A 399 1.84 0.18 -5.72
C SER A 399 0.42 0.27 -5.11
N ARG A 400 -0.53 0.94 -5.78
CA ARG A 400 -1.93 1.01 -5.33
C ARG A 400 -2.73 -0.22 -5.73
N VAL A 401 -2.44 -0.84 -6.88
CA VAL A 401 -3.05 -2.11 -7.30
C VAL A 401 -2.66 -3.20 -6.30
N GLN A 402 -1.36 -3.36 -6.06
CA GLN A 402 -0.82 -4.29 -5.07
C GLN A 402 -1.46 -4.09 -3.68
N LYS A 403 -1.52 -2.84 -3.19
CA LYS A 403 -2.15 -2.53 -1.90
C LYS A 403 -3.67 -2.75 -1.87
N ALA A 404 -4.37 -2.69 -3.01
CA ALA A 404 -5.79 -3.02 -3.07
C ALA A 404 -6.02 -4.55 -3.05
N GLU A 405 -5.14 -5.31 -3.71
CA GLU A 405 -5.11 -6.78 -3.65
C GLU A 405 -4.82 -7.26 -2.22
N ASP A 406 -3.78 -6.71 -1.56
CA ASP A 406 -3.41 -7.00 -0.17
C ASP A 406 -4.58 -6.79 0.82
N LEU A 407 -5.41 -5.77 0.56
CA LEU A 407 -6.54 -5.38 1.41
C LEU A 407 -7.90 -5.92 0.94
N ARG A 408 -7.93 -6.73 -0.15
CA ARG A 408 -9.16 -7.22 -0.82
C ARG A 408 -10.17 -6.11 -1.16
N PHE A 409 -9.68 -4.93 -1.55
CA PHE A 409 -10.50 -3.86 -2.10
C PHE A 409 -10.59 -3.96 -3.63
N PRO A 410 -11.64 -3.40 -4.27
CA PRO A 410 -11.69 -3.27 -5.72
C PRO A 410 -10.47 -2.51 -6.24
N ALA A 411 -9.80 -3.08 -7.24
CA ALA A 411 -8.59 -2.53 -7.84
C ALA A 411 -8.78 -1.05 -8.21
N PRO A 412 -7.77 -0.19 -7.97
CA PRO A 412 -7.84 1.20 -8.37
C PRO A 412 -7.88 1.29 -9.90
N SER A 413 -8.62 2.27 -10.41
CA SER A 413 -8.75 2.47 -11.85
C SER A 413 -7.44 3.00 -12.47
N GLN A 414 -7.26 2.81 -13.79
CA GLN A 414 -6.12 3.36 -14.53
C GLN A 414 -6.23 4.88 -14.81
N ARG A 415 -7.21 5.57 -14.18
CA ARG A 415 -7.59 6.95 -14.55
C ARG A 415 -6.44 7.96 -14.43
N SER A 416 -5.52 7.77 -13.48
CA SER A 416 -4.37 8.66 -13.31
C SER A 416 -3.45 8.71 -14.54
N ILE A 417 -3.24 7.57 -15.21
CA ILE A 417 -2.46 7.52 -16.45
C ILE A 417 -3.25 8.20 -17.58
N SER A 418 -4.53 7.87 -17.74
CA SER A 418 -5.37 8.46 -18.80
C SER A 418 -5.53 9.99 -18.69
N SER A 419 -5.60 10.54 -17.49
CA SER A 419 -5.71 11.99 -17.26
C SER A 419 -4.39 12.71 -17.57
N LEU A 420 -3.24 12.12 -17.23
CA LEU A 420 -1.95 12.66 -17.65
C LEU A 420 -1.82 12.68 -19.18
N GLU A 421 -2.23 11.60 -19.88
CA GLU A 421 -2.25 11.58 -21.35
C GLU A 421 -3.19 12.65 -21.93
N LYS A 422 -4.32 12.94 -21.29
CA LYS A 422 -5.22 14.03 -21.70
C LYS A 422 -4.58 15.41 -21.48
N LEU A 423 -3.81 15.60 -20.41
CA LEU A 423 -3.07 16.85 -20.18
C LEU A 423 -1.90 17.02 -21.16
N ALA A 424 -1.22 15.92 -21.49
CA ALA A 424 -0.21 15.90 -22.56
C ALA A 424 -0.84 16.25 -23.92
N GLN A 425 -1.97 15.65 -24.28
CA GLN A 425 -2.75 16.01 -25.47
C GLN A 425 -3.16 17.50 -25.45
N TYR A 426 -3.59 18.03 -24.31
CA TYR A 426 -3.87 19.46 -24.16
C TYR A 426 -2.64 20.34 -24.38
N ALA A 427 -1.46 19.92 -23.93
CA ALA A 427 -0.22 20.68 -24.07
C ALA A 427 0.37 20.60 -25.49
N GLU A 428 0.27 19.45 -26.17
CA GLU A 428 0.83 19.22 -27.51
C GLU A 428 -0.09 19.67 -28.64
N ASN A 429 -1.41 19.78 -28.42
CA ASN A 429 -2.35 20.24 -29.44
C ASN A 429 -2.16 21.75 -29.71
N THR A 430 -2.03 22.12 -30.98
CA THR A 430 -1.88 23.51 -31.46
C THR A 430 -3.12 24.08 -32.13
N ASP A 431 -4.10 23.25 -32.44
CA ASP A 431 -5.17 23.58 -33.38
C ASP A 431 -6.50 23.85 -32.66
N VAL A 432 -6.65 23.35 -31.43
CA VAL A 432 -7.86 23.49 -30.61
C VAL A 432 -7.67 24.57 -29.55
N CYS A 433 -8.68 25.43 -29.38
CA CYS A 433 -8.71 26.43 -28.32
C CYS A 433 -8.57 25.81 -26.93
N ARG A 434 -7.65 26.32 -26.10
CA ARG A 434 -7.39 25.83 -24.73
C ARG A 434 -8.65 25.78 -23.86
N HIS A 435 -9.51 26.80 -23.95
CA HIS A 435 -10.79 26.83 -23.23
C HIS A 435 -11.72 25.68 -23.62
N ILE A 436 -11.84 25.39 -24.92
CA ILE A 436 -12.67 24.29 -25.41
C ILE A 436 -12.08 22.95 -24.98
N SER A 437 -10.76 22.76 -25.08
CA SER A 437 -10.09 21.54 -24.60
C SER A 437 -10.34 21.26 -23.12
N ILE A 438 -10.38 22.30 -22.27
CA ILE A 438 -10.75 22.18 -20.85
C ILE A 438 -12.21 21.77 -20.70
N CYS A 439 -13.15 22.44 -21.39
CA CYS A 439 -14.58 22.17 -21.25
C CYS A 439 -14.95 20.77 -21.77
N ARG A 440 -14.40 20.35 -22.92
CA ARG A 440 -14.52 18.99 -23.47
C ARG A 440 -13.97 17.92 -22.52
N PHE A 441 -12.87 18.18 -21.82
CA PHE A 441 -12.31 17.23 -20.84
C PHE A 441 -13.31 16.93 -19.70
N PHE A 442 -14.09 17.92 -19.27
CA PHE A 442 -15.14 17.75 -18.25
C PHE A 442 -16.52 17.37 -18.82
N GLY A 443 -16.62 17.09 -20.13
CA GLY A 443 -17.84 16.58 -20.75
C GLY A 443 -18.77 17.63 -21.36
N GLU A 444 -18.36 18.89 -21.51
CA GLU A 444 -19.09 19.84 -22.36
C GLU A 444 -18.80 19.52 -23.85
N ASP A 445 -19.81 19.02 -24.57
CA ASP A 445 -19.70 18.82 -26.03
C ASP A 445 -19.87 20.17 -26.75
N ILE A 446 -18.82 20.60 -27.45
CA ILE A 446 -18.68 21.93 -28.04
C ILE A 446 -18.07 21.73 -29.43
N ASP A 447 -18.70 22.28 -30.47
CA ASP A 447 -18.10 22.37 -31.80
C ASP A 447 -17.04 23.48 -31.85
N ASP A 448 -15.80 23.13 -32.17
CA ASP A 448 -14.67 24.05 -32.34
C ASP A 448 -14.47 24.53 -33.78
N LYS A 449 -15.30 24.03 -34.73
CA LYS A 449 -15.32 24.51 -36.11
C LYS A 449 -16.15 25.78 -36.28
N ASP A 450 -17.12 26.02 -35.39
CA ASP A 450 -17.88 27.27 -35.37
C ASP A 450 -17.08 28.39 -34.68
N SER A 451 -16.58 29.32 -35.49
CA SER A 451 -15.80 30.46 -35.01
C SER A 451 -16.55 31.39 -34.04
N GLU A 452 -17.89 31.46 -34.09
CA GLU A 452 -18.67 32.26 -33.13
C GLU A 452 -18.79 31.55 -31.78
N ILE A 453 -18.95 30.22 -31.76
CA ILE A 453 -18.90 29.43 -30.52
C ILE A 453 -17.52 29.56 -29.87
N VAL A 454 -16.43 29.43 -30.65
CA VAL A 454 -15.05 29.62 -30.16
C VAL A 454 -14.85 31.04 -29.57
N LYS A 455 -15.40 32.07 -30.21
CA LYS A 455 -15.37 33.46 -29.69
C LYS A 455 -16.15 33.60 -28.39
N GLN A 456 -17.34 33.01 -28.26
CA GLN A 456 -18.15 33.08 -27.04
C GLN A 456 -17.40 32.53 -25.83
N TYR A 457 -16.75 31.37 -25.99
CA TYR A 457 -15.99 30.72 -24.92
C TYR A 457 -14.67 31.41 -24.62
N CYS A 458 -13.85 31.71 -25.63
CA CYS A 458 -12.47 32.13 -25.42
C CYS A 458 -12.26 33.66 -25.43
N LYS A 459 -12.93 34.41 -26.30
CA LYS A 459 -12.71 35.87 -26.47
C LYS A 459 -11.23 36.28 -26.58
N MET A 460 -10.43 35.51 -27.34
CA MET A 460 -8.98 35.67 -27.50
C MET A 460 -8.14 35.44 -26.22
N MET A 461 -8.68 34.79 -25.19
CA MET A 461 -8.00 34.52 -23.92
C MET A 461 -7.17 33.22 -23.93
N CYS A 462 -6.62 32.81 -25.07
CA CYS A 462 -5.57 31.77 -25.05
C CYS A 462 -4.54 31.97 -26.16
N ASP A 463 -3.39 31.35 -25.99
CA ASP A 463 -2.30 31.27 -26.97
C ASP A 463 -2.80 30.92 -28.39
N GLN A 464 -3.57 29.83 -28.56
CA GLN A 464 -4.02 29.38 -29.88
C GLN A 464 -5.05 30.28 -30.56
N THR A 465 -5.84 31.04 -29.81
CA THR A 465 -6.73 32.04 -30.43
C THR A 465 -5.99 33.34 -30.72
N SER A 466 -4.97 33.68 -29.91
CA SER A 466 -4.13 34.87 -30.10
C SER A 466 -3.16 34.73 -31.28
N SER A 467 -2.65 33.51 -31.53
CA SER A 467 -1.71 33.20 -32.62
C SER A 467 -2.36 33.30 -34.01
N LEU A 468 -3.68 33.12 -34.14
CA LEU A 468 -4.43 33.29 -35.40
C LEU A 468 -4.34 34.70 -36.02
N SER A 469 -3.72 35.67 -35.32
CA SER A 469 -3.38 36.99 -35.85
C SER A 469 -2.00 37.09 -36.53
N LYS A 470 -1.16 36.03 -36.48
CA LYS A 470 0.17 36.00 -37.12
C LYS A 470 0.50 34.61 -37.69
N PRO A 471 0.67 34.44 -39.01
CA PRO A 471 1.03 33.16 -39.59
C PRO A 471 2.44 32.73 -39.15
N PHE A 472 2.53 31.57 -38.49
CA PHE A 472 3.78 31.01 -38.01
C PHE A 472 4.52 30.34 -39.19
N LYS A 473 5.71 30.85 -39.54
CA LYS A 473 6.63 30.11 -40.43
C LYS A 473 7.37 29.07 -39.60
N ALA A 474 7.23 27.80 -39.95
CA ALA A 474 8.02 26.72 -39.34
C ALA A 474 9.54 26.97 -39.56
N PRO A 475 10.41 26.69 -38.56
CA PRO A 475 11.85 26.78 -38.75
C PRO A 475 12.35 25.71 -39.73
N SER A 476 13.01 26.11 -40.81
CA SER A 476 13.62 25.14 -41.73
C SER A 476 14.89 24.55 -41.13
N MET A 477 14.89 23.24 -40.89
CA MET A 477 16.11 22.46 -40.62
C MET A 477 16.98 22.41 -41.89
N ASN A 478 17.96 23.31 -41.99
CA ASN A 478 19.08 23.21 -42.92
C ASN A 478 20.30 23.94 -42.36
N GLY A 479 21.10 23.23 -41.56
CA GLY A 479 22.37 23.75 -41.06
C GLY A 479 23.51 23.53 -42.06
N ARG A 480 24.12 24.62 -42.55
CA ARG A 480 25.47 24.69 -43.13
C ARG A 480 25.89 26.17 -43.26
N GLY A 481 27.05 26.54 -42.71
CA GLY A 481 27.71 27.80 -43.07
C GLY A 481 28.27 28.66 -41.91
N SER A 482 29.56 28.46 -41.61
CA SER A 482 30.54 29.48 -41.19
C SER A 482 30.20 30.51 -40.09
N LEU A 483 30.95 30.45 -38.98
CA LEU A 483 31.31 31.65 -38.21
C LEU A 483 32.20 32.58 -39.05
N ALA A 484 31.98 33.90 -38.92
CA ALA A 484 32.97 34.92 -39.28
C ALA A 484 32.83 36.18 -38.40
N ILE A 485 33.74 36.27 -37.42
CA ILE A 485 34.48 37.47 -36.93
C ILE A 485 33.70 38.75 -36.52
N ALA A 486 34.05 39.27 -35.33
CA ALA A 486 33.51 40.48 -34.70
C ALA A 486 34.50 41.66 -34.69
N ALA A 487 34.03 42.87 -34.35
CA ALA A 487 34.81 43.97 -33.76
C ALA A 487 33.87 45.09 -33.18
N PRO A 488 34.34 46.01 -32.30
CA PRO A 488 34.77 45.70 -30.93
C PRO A 488 34.29 46.73 -29.87
N MET A 489 34.45 46.42 -28.58
CA MET A 489 34.66 47.48 -27.57
C MET A 489 35.72 47.07 -26.53
N LYS A 490 36.53 48.04 -26.10
CA LYS A 490 37.85 47.86 -25.43
C LYS A 490 37.77 47.40 -23.98
N VAL A 491 38.65 46.47 -23.57
CA VAL A 491 39.43 46.52 -22.32
C VAL A 491 40.87 46.07 -22.63
N ILE A 492 41.83 46.44 -21.77
CA ILE A 492 43.27 46.55 -22.03
C ILE A 492 44.09 45.31 -21.59
N SER A 493 45.15 44.99 -22.36
CA SER A 493 46.39 44.17 -22.13
C SER A 493 46.49 43.18 -20.93
N SER A 494 47.19 42.03 -21.03
CA SER A 494 48.58 41.90 -21.53
C SER A 494 49.07 40.46 -21.80
N SER A 495 49.94 40.27 -22.83
CA SER A 495 51.06 39.27 -23.00
C SER A 495 50.85 37.77 -22.66
N SER A 496 51.35 36.74 -23.38
CA SER A 496 52.26 36.57 -24.55
C SER A 496 52.49 35.05 -24.81
N SER A 497 52.98 34.49 -25.94
CA SER A 497 53.05 34.87 -27.38
C SER A 497 53.77 33.77 -28.21
N ARG A 498 53.44 33.60 -29.51
CA ARG A 498 54.20 32.86 -30.59
C ARG A 498 54.22 31.30 -30.51
N SER A 499 54.34 30.49 -31.58
CA SER A 499 54.48 30.63 -33.07
C SER A 499 54.21 29.22 -33.69
N SER A 500 53.33 28.95 -34.67
CA SER A 500 53.34 29.18 -36.15
C SER A 500 54.33 28.35 -37.01
N GLU A 501 53.81 27.49 -37.92
CA GLU A 501 54.22 27.18 -39.34
C GLU A 501 53.72 25.77 -39.80
N GLN A 502 52.86 25.63 -40.82
CA GLN A 502 53.08 25.42 -42.29
C GLN A 502 53.55 24.00 -42.70
N CYS A 503 52.78 23.21 -43.48
CA CYS A 503 52.79 23.03 -44.97
C CYS A 503 54.12 22.46 -45.54
N GLN A 504 54.20 21.51 -46.49
CA GLN A 504 53.26 20.76 -47.36
C GLN A 504 53.92 19.41 -47.86
N PRO A 505 53.32 18.57 -48.76
CA PRO A 505 53.65 17.12 -48.90
C PRO A 505 54.38 16.67 -50.19
N GLN A 506 54.75 15.36 -50.31
CA GLN A 506 54.67 14.55 -51.56
C GLN A 506 54.98 13.02 -51.40
N ASN A 507 54.22 12.18 -52.14
CA ASN A 507 54.48 10.87 -52.83
C ASN A 507 55.69 9.95 -52.41
N GLY A 508 55.66 8.60 -52.43
CA GLY A 508 54.78 7.59 -53.05
C GLY A 508 55.10 6.09 -52.65
N PRO A 509 54.58 5.05 -53.36
CA PRO A 509 54.28 3.68 -52.83
C PRO A 509 55.19 2.53 -53.42
N PRO A 510 54.91 1.17 -53.41
CA PRO A 510 53.70 0.40 -53.02
C PRO A 510 53.83 -1.05 -52.40
N SER A 511 52.66 -1.73 -52.28
CA SER A 511 52.35 -3.18 -52.05
C SER A 511 51.98 -3.59 -50.61
N ARG A 512 51.02 -4.51 -50.32
CA ARG A 512 50.28 -5.50 -51.16
C ARG A 512 48.96 -5.98 -50.47
N GLY A 513 47.87 -6.23 -51.22
CA GLY A 513 46.65 -6.99 -50.81
C GLY A 513 45.57 -6.21 -50.01
N ALA A 514 44.36 -5.83 -50.48
CA ALA A 514 43.29 -6.42 -51.31
C ALA A 514 42.24 -7.26 -50.51
N LYS A 515 40.91 -7.09 -50.67
CA LYS A 515 40.09 -6.15 -51.48
C LYS A 515 38.60 -6.12 -51.04
N ASN A 516 37.97 -4.93 -51.06
CA ASN A 516 36.56 -4.56 -51.38
C ASN A 516 35.39 -5.17 -50.55
N GLY A 517 34.27 -4.48 -50.25
CA GLY A 517 33.65 -3.27 -50.85
C GLY A 517 32.58 -3.65 -51.89
N GLU A 518 31.40 -3.03 -52.04
CA GLU A 518 30.83 -1.74 -51.57
C GLU A 518 29.30 -1.67 -51.86
N ALA A 519 28.64 -0.52 -51.57
CA ALA A 519 27.35 -0.03 -52.12
C ALA A 519 26.03 -0.70 -51.63
N ARG A 520 24.96 -0.01 -51.16
CA ARG A 520 24.24 1.25 -51.49
C ARG A 520 22.97 0.97 -52.32
N LEU A 521 21.78 1.31 -51.79
CA LEU A 521 20.68 2.00 -52.52
C LEU A 521 19.45 2.29 -51.64
N GLU A 522 18.61 3.20 -52.12
CA GLU A 522 17.36 3.71 -51.54
C GLU A 522 16.12 2.98 -52.13
N LEU A 523 14.92 3.27 -51.61
CA LEU A 523 13.63 3.55 -52.32
C LEU A 523 13.28 2.76 -53.62
N GLU A 524 12.06 2.28 -53.91
CA GLU A 524 10.69 2.41 -53.36
C GLU A 524 9.76 1.45 -54.17
N LYS A 525 8.44 1.42 -53.90
CA LYS A 525 7.34 0.99 -54.83
C LYS A 525 7.25 -0.50 -55.24
N ASP A 526 6.09 -1.06 -55.62
CA ASP A 526 4.68 -0.79 -55.29
C ASP A 526 3.80 -1.99 -55.78
N SER A 527 2.49 -1.90 -55.56
CA SER A 527 1.43 -2.39 -56.47
C SER A 527 0.69 -3.75 -56.24
N ILE A 528 -0.62 -3.58 -55.99
CA ILE A 528 -1.77 -4.19 -56.68
C ILE A 528 -2.42 -5.50 -56.16
N PHE A 529 -3.76 -5.42 -56.19
CA PHE A 529 -4.80 -6.37 -55.76
C PHE A 529 -5.05 -7.55 -56.73
N GLY A 530 -5.69 -8.58 -56.18
CA GLY A 530 -6.55 -9.51 -56.92
C GLY A 530 -6.71 -10.86 -56.19
N ALA A 531 -7.82 -11.59 -56.18
CA ALA A 531 -9.26 -11.36 -56.30
C ALA A 531 -9.89 -12.77 -56.28
N GLU A 532 -10.96 -12.95 -55.50
CA GLU A 532 -12.08 -13.91 -55.68
C GLU A 532 -11.86 -15.42 -56.00
N LEU A 533 -12.23 -16.25 -55.00
CA LEU A 533 -13.21 -17.35 -55.00
C LEU A 533 -13.59 -18.11 -56.30
N GLY A 534 -13.66 -19.45 -56.18
CA GLY A 534 -14.28 -20.42 -57.12
C GLY A 534 -13.27 -21.45 -57.66
N SER A 535 -13.59 -22.73 -57.91
CA SER A 535 -14.85 -23.49 -57.78
C SER A 535 -14.55 -25.01 -57.68
N ASP A 536 -15.55 -25.82 -57.34
CA ASP A 536 -15.49 -27.30 -57.30
C ASP A 536 -15.12 -27.97 -58.64
N SER A 537 -14.51 -29.16 -58.60
CA SER A 537 -15.18 -30.40 -59.07
C SER A 537 -14.30 -31.67 -58.97
N SER A 538 -14.98 -32.78 -58.68
CA SER A 538 -14.53 -34.17 -58.61
C SER A 538 -14.04 -34.79 -59.93
N VAL A 539 -13.20 -35.84 -59.86
CA VAL A 539 -13.57 -37.25 -60.23
C VAL A 539 -12.37 -38.23 -60.04
N THR A 540 -12.72 -39.48 -59.74
CA THR A 540 -11.92 -40.66 -59.34
C THR A 540 -11.14 -41.39 -60.45
N SER A 541 -10.11 -42.17 -60.06
CA SER A 541 -9.96 -43.56 -60.53
C SER A 541 -9.22 -44.48 -59.53
N SER A 542 -9.70 -45.72 -59.41
CA SER A 542 -9.15 -46.90 -58.69
C SER A 542 -7.80 -47.38 -59.25
N GLN A 543 -7.05 -48.37 -58.73
CA GLN A 543 -7.18 -49.45 -57.69
C GLN A 543 -5.74 -49.68 -57.11
N ASP A 544 -5.44 -50.39 -56.01
CA ASP A 544 -5.66 -51.83 -55.79
C ASP A 544 -5.24 -52.33 -54.37
N MET A 545 -5.62 -53.57 -54.02
CA MET A 545 -5.07 -54.46 -52.96
C MET A 545 -5.29 -54.17 -51.43
N ALA A 546 -6.35 -54.79 -50.88
CA ALA A 546 -6.45 -55.63 -49.64
C ALA A 546 -5.36 -55.58 -48.53
N LYS A 547 -5.64 -55.73 -47.21
CA LYS A 547 -6.79 -56.31 -46.46
C LYS A 547 -6.73 -55.95 -44.95
N ASN A 548 -7.88 -55.97 -44.26
CA ASN A 548 -8.09 -56.01 -42.79
C ASN A 548 -7.44 -54.96 -41.86
N SER A 549 -8.25 -54.01 -41.39
CA SER A 549 -8.40 -53.70 -39.94
C SER A 549 -9.78 -53.08 -39.67
N ASP A 550 -10.33 -53.27 -38.46
CA ASP A 550 -11.70 -52.87 -38.13
C ASP A 550 -11.90 -51.36 -38.10
N ALA A 551 -13.02 -50.91 -38.69
CA ALA A 551 -13.41 -49.50 -38.72
C ALA A 551 -13.38 -48.86 -37.32
N ILE A 552 -12.60 -47.79 -37.18
CA ILE A 552 -12.70 -46.88 -36.04
C ILE A 552 -13.88 -45.95 -36.32
N PRO A 553 -14.90 -45.85 -35.44
CA PRO A 553 -16.01 -44.92 -35.64
C PRO A 553 -15.53 -43.47 -35.74
N ASP A 554 -16.17 -42.67 -36.59
CA ASP A 554 -15.88 -41.24 -36.73
C ASP A 554 -15.97 -40.52 -35.38
N LEU A 555 -14.82 -40.14 -34.84
CA LEU A 555 -14.72 -39.48 -33.55
C LEU A 555 -14.66 -37.96 -33.75
N VAL A 556 -15.79 -37.30 -33.53
CA VAL A 556 -15.87 -35.85 -33.50
C VAL A 556 -15.10 -35.33 -32.29
N LEU A 557 -14.06 -34.51 -32.53
CA LEU A 557 -13.38 -33.76 -31.47
C LEU A 557 -14.37 -32.73 -30.90
N PRO A 558 -14.47 -32.56 -29.57
CA PRO A 558 -15.38 -31.57 -28.99
C PRO A 558 -14.96 -30.15 -29.41
N ASP A 559 -15.94 -29.31 -29.78
CA ASP A 559 -15.71 -27.91 -30.11
C ASP A 559 -15.33 -27.11 -28.86
N VAL A 560 -14.03 -27.04 -28.58
CA VAL A 560 -13.50 -26.16 -27.53
C VAL A 560 -13.53 -24.73 -28.05
N HIS A 561 -14.41 -23.91 -27.48
CA HIS A 561 -14.50 -22.49 -27.83
C HIS A 561 -13.44 -21.71 -27.03
N ILE A 562 -12.29 -21.43 -27.64
CA ILE A 562 -11.21 -20.64 -27.04
C ILE A 562 -11.36 -19.18 -27.44
N GLU A 563 -11.35 -18.26 -26.47
CA GLU A 563 -11.27 -16.82 -26.73
C GLU A 563 -9.87 -16.46 -27.26
N ILE A 564 -9.80 -15.85 -28.45
CA ILE A 564 -8.55 -15.54 -29.17
C ILE A 564 -8.02 -14.15 -28.77
N GLU A 565 -8.45 -13.61 -27.63
CA GLU A 565 -8.35 -12.21 -27.25
C GLU A 565 -7.40 -11.99 -26.06
N ASP A 566 -6.12 -12.34 -26.23
CA ASP A 566 -5.07 -11.77 -25.38
C ASP A 566 -4.88 -10.27 -25.72
N PRO A 567 -4.80 -9.35 -24.75
CA PRO A 567 -4.67 -7.91 -25.00
C PRO A 567 -3.47 -7.48 -25.84
N SER A 568 -2.38 -8.25 -25.87
CA SER A 568 -1.20 -7.95 -26.71
C SER A 568 -1.43 -8.25 -28.19
N SER A 569 -2.40 -9.11 -28.51
CA SER A 569 -2.68 -9.61 -29.86
C SER A 569 -3.54 -8.67 -30.73
N GLY A 570 -4.14 -7.64 -30.13
CA GLY A 570 -5.02 -6.67 -30.81
C GLY A 570 -4.35 -5.84 -31.94
N LYS A 571 -3.02 -5.87 -32.03
CA LYS A 571 -2.24 -5.24 -33.11
C LYS A 571 -2.10 -6.10 -34.37
N VAL A 572 -2.59 -7.36 -34.35
CA VAL A 572 -2.52 -8.29 -35.48
C VAL A 572 -3.92 -8.57 -36.05
N PRO A 573 -4.15 -8.40 -37.37
CA PRO A 573 -5.44 -8.61 -37.99
C PRO A 573 -6.09 -9.96 -37.65
N VAL A 574 -7.37 -9.95 -37.31
CA VAL A 574 -8.18 -11.12 -36.93
C VAL A 574 -8.10 -12.25 -37.95
N THR A 575 -8.00 -11.92 -39.25
CA THR A 575 -7.84 -12.88 -40.34
C THR A 575 -6.54 -13.69 -40.25
N ILE A 576 -5.43 -13.06 -39.83
CA ILE A 576 -4.14 -13.75 -39.62
C ILE A 576 -4.22 -14.63 -38.37
N ARG A 577 -4.80 -14.11 -37.27
CA ARG A 577 -5.01 -14.88 -36.02
C ARG A 577 -5.85 -16.13 -36.27
N ARG A 578 -7.00 -16.01 -36.95
CA ARG A 578 -7.88 -17.15 -37.32
C ARG A 578 -7.18 -18.16 -38.25
N THR A 579 -6.38 -17.69 -39.21
CA THR A 579 -5.62 -18.57 -40.10
C THR A 579 -4.59 -19.40 -39.34
N ALA A 580 -3.91 -18.81 -38.35
CA ALA A 580 -2.95 -19.52 -37.51
C ALA A 580 -3.62 -20.58 -36.63
N VAL A 581 -4.71 -20.24 -35.94
CA VAL A 581 -5.51 -21.20 -35.14
C VAL A 581 -6.03 -22.35 -36.00
N GLY A 582 -6.53 -22.06 -37.21
CA GLY A 582 -6.96 -23.09 -38.16
C GLY A 582 -5.84 -24.04 -38.62
N ALA A 583 -4.61 -23.54 -38.77
CA ALA A 583 -3.44 -24.36 -39.10
C ALA A 583 -3.01 -25.26 -37.91
N ILE A 584 -3.06 -24.74 -36.69
CA ILE A 584 -2.81 -25.49 -35.45
C ILE A 584 -3.86 -26.61 -35.31
N ARG A 585 -5.16 -26.31 -35.42
CA ARG A 585 -6.24 -27.32 -35.34
C ARG A 585 -6.13 -28.42 -36.39
N LYS A 586 -5.83 -28.09 -37.66
CA LYS A 586 -5.55 -29.08 -38.71
C LYS A 586 -4.33 -29.95 -38.41
N THR A 587 -3.37 -29.43 -37.67
CA THR A 587 -2.16 -30.17 -37.24
C THR A 587 -2.48 -31.12 -36.09
N ILE A 588 -3.17 -30.64 -35.05
CA ILE A 588 -3.66 -31.46 -33.93
C ILE A 588 -4.46 -32.65 -34.48
N HIS A 589 -5.41 -32.39 -35.38
CA HIS A 589 -6.21 -33.44 -36.01
C HIS A 589 -5.36 -34.49 -36.76
N ARG A 590 -4.31 -34.09 -37.50
CA ARG A 590 -3.36 -35.02 -38.15
C ARG A 590 -2.52 -35.83 -37.16
N VAL A 591 -2.19 -35.25 -36.01
CA VAL A 591 -1.38 -35.93 -34.98
C VAL A 591 -2.22 -36.98 -34.25
N PHE A 592 -3.48 -36.66 -33.95
CA PHE A 592 -4.44 -37.61 -33.37
C PHE A 592 -4.80 -38.74 -34.35
N THR A 593 -5.10 -38.45 -35.62
CA THR A 593 -5.50 -39.48 -36.61
C THR A 593 -4.37 -40.46 -37.01
N ARG A 594 -3.09 -40.14 -36.79
CA ARG A 594 -1.94 -40.98 -37.20
C ARG A 594 -1.34 -41.88 -36.11
N ARG A 595 -2.00 -42.05 -34.95
CA ARG A 595 -1.48 -42.79 -33.79
C ARG A 595 -2.41 -43.95 -33.38
N GLU A 596 -2.37 -45.07 -34.08
CA GLU A 596 -3.19 -46.26 -33.74
C GLU A 596 -2.99 -46.74 -32.29
N GLU A 597 -1.77 -46.68 -31.74
CA GLU A 597 -1.50 -47.04 -30.34
C GLU A 597 -2.30 -46.22 -29.32
N LEU A 598 -2.50 -44.92 -29.58
CA LEU A 598 -3.27 -44.02 -28.71
C LEU A 598 -4.73 -44.46 -28.68
N TRP A 599 -5.29 -44.74 -29.86
CA TRP A 599 -6.67 -45.23 -30.01
C TRP A 599 -6.85 -46.65 -29.46
N GLY A 600 -5.87 -47.53 -29.64
CA GLY A 600 -5.85 -48.86 -29.04
C GLY A 600 -5.82 -48.85 -27.51
N ARG A 601 -5.23 -47.82 -26.89
CA ARG A 601 -5.29 -47.59 -25.43
C ARG A 601 -6.62 -46.96 -25.00
N LEU A 602 -7.11 -45.93 -25.71
CA LEU A 602 -8.40 -45.29 -25.43
C LEU A 602 -9.58 -46.26 -25.55
N LYS A 603 -9.57 -47.18 -26.54
CA LYS A 603 -10.58 -48.25 -26.68
C LYS A 603 -10.67 -49.18 -25.47
N LYS A 604 -9.64 -49.30 -24.61
CA LYS A 604 -9.65 -50.12 -23.39
C LYS A 604 -10.31 -49.45 -22.18
N ILE A 605 -10.49 -48.13 -22.19
CA ILE A 605 -11.24 -47.41 -21.15
C ILE A 605 -12.73 -47.57 -21.46
N PRO A 606 -13.57 -48.22 -20.63
CA PRO A 606 -14.94 -48.55 -21.03
C PRO A 606 -15.90 -47.34 -21.09
N ASN A 607 -15.65 -46.29 -20.29
CA ASN A 607 -16.50 -45.11 -20.21
C ASN A 607 -16.20 -44.11 -21.35
N ILE A 608 -17.21 -43.73 -22.13
CA ILE A 608 -17.09 -42.85 -23.30
C ILE A 608 -16.86 -41.38 -22.92
N ASP A 609 -17.47 -40.89 -21.83
CA ASP A 609 -17.28 -39.52 -21.33
C ASP A 609 -15.87 -39.33 -20.78
N THR A 610 -15.32 -40.36 -20.13
CA THR A 610 -13.92 -40.36 -19.68
C THR A 610 -12.95 -40.33 -20.86
N ARG A 611 -13.21 -41.08 -21.94
CA ARG A 611 -12.43 -40.95 -23.19
C ARG A 611 -12.52 -39.52 -23.75
N GLY A 612 -13.73 -38.95 -23.82
CA GLY A 612 -13.97 -37.61 -24.31
C GLY A 612 -13.24 -36.54 -23.50
N SER A 613 -13.32 -36.60 -22.17
CA SER A 613 -12.65 -35.68 -21.25
C SER A 613 -11.12 -35.74 -21.37
N ILE A 614 -10.53 -36.94 -21.50
CA ILE A 614 -9.09 -37.10 -21.71
C ILE A 614 -8.68 -36.46 -23.05
N ILE A 615 -9.42 -36.71 -24.13
CA ILE A 615 -9.14 -36.13 -25.45
C ILE A 615 -9.30 -34.61 -25.44
N ALA A 616 -10.34 -34.09 -24.77
CA ALA A 616 -10.58 -32.65 -24.60
C ALA A 616 -9.44 -31.98 -23.82
N SER A 617 -8.97 -32.59 -22.73
CA SER A 617 -7.88 -32.06 -21.90
C SER A 617 -6.56 -32.03 -22.66
N VAL A 618 -6.23 -33.10 -23.40
CA VAL A 618 -5.01 -33.15 -24.22
C VAL A 618 -5.08 -32.19 -25.40
N ALA A 619 -6.24 -32.05 -26.07
CA ALA A 619 -6.44 -31.06 -27.11
C ALA A 619 -6.29 -29.63 -26.57
N THR A 620 -6.90 -29.34 -25.42
CA THR A 620 -6.84 -28.03 -24.75
C THR A 620 -5.41 -27.65 -24.40
N GLU A 621 -4.62 -28.55 -23.82
CA GLU A 621 -3.21 -28.27 -23.47
C GLU A 621 -2.30 -28.06 -24.68
N ILE A 622 -2.52 -28.80 -25.78
CA ILE A 622 -1.77 -28.56 -27.03
C ILE A 622 -2.17 -27.21 -27.64
N GLU A 623 -3.46 -26.84 -27.61
CA GLU A 623 -3.93 -25.53 -28.06
C GLU A 623 -3.36 -24.40 -27.18
N TYR A 624 -3.39 -24.54 -25.85
CA TYR A 624 -2.87 -23.58 -24.88
C TYR A 624 -1.35 -23.38 -25.03
N SER A 625 -0.59 -24.47 -25.13
CA SER A 625 0.86 -24.43 -25.41
C SER A 625 1.19 -23.78 -26.76
N SER A 626 0.33 -23.94 -27.76
CA SER A 626 0.48 -23.30 -29.07
C SER A 626 0.14 -21.80 -29.05
N ILE A 627 -0.76 -21.37 -28.16
CA ILE A 627 -1.21 -19.97 -28.03
C ILE A 627 -0.13 -19.08 -27.40
N PHE A 628 0.64 -19.58 -26.43
CA PHE A 628 1.77 -18.85 -25.84
C PHE A 628 2.95 -18.60 -26.82
N CYS A 629 2.90 -19.15 -28.04
CA CYS A 629 3.92 -18.94 -29.07
C CYS A 629 3.65 -17.74 -30.02
N PHE A 630 2.59 -16.96 -29.81
CA PHE A 630 2.24 -15.85 -30.70
C PHE A 630 3.15 -14.61 -30.56
N SER A 631 3.36 -13.91 -31.67
CA SER A 631 4.19 -12.70 -31.74
C SER A 631 3.33 -11.44 -31.76
N SER A 632 3.79 -10.36 -31.14
CA SER A 632 3.15 -9.03 -31.22
C SER A 632 3.20 -8.38 -32.61
N THR A 633 3.74 -9.06 -33.64
CA THR A 633 3.86 -8.56 -35.02
C THR A 633 3.25 -9.53 -36.05
N PRO A 634 2.65 -9.03 -37.14
CA PRO A 634 2.12 -9.88 -38.22
C PRO A 634 3.17 -10.78 -38.88
N GLU A 635 4.43 -10.37 -38.92
CA GLU A 635 5.50 -11.15 -39.54
C GLU A 635 5.99 -12.28 -38.63
N GLY A 636 6.04 -12.08 -37.31
CA GLY A 636 6.32 -13.17 -36.37
C GLY A 636 5.28 -14.30 -36.41
N TYR A 637 4.01 -13.99 -36.71
CA TYR A 637 2.99 -15.00 -37.03
C TYR A 637 3.32 -15.77 -38.33
N ARG A 638 3.74 -15.09 -39.40
CA ARG A 638 4.07 -15.71 -40.69
C ARG A 638 5.32 -16.58 -40.65
N VAL A 639 6.36 -16.14 -39.94
CA VAL A 639 7.62 -16.90 -39.76
C VAL A 639 7.36 -18.19 -38.98
N ARG A 640 6.60 -18.12 -37.88
CA ARG A 640 6.30 -19.31 -37.05
C ARG A 640 5.40 -20.33 -37.76
N LEU A 641 4.45 -19.89 -38.59
CA LEU A 641 3.66 -20.80 -39.44
C LEU A 641 4.48 -21.55 -40.50
N LYS A 642 5.70 -21.10 -40.82
CA LYS A 642 6.63 -21.79 -41.72
C LYS A 642 7.65 -22.67 -40.99
N ASN A 643 7.85 -22.47 -39.68
CA ASN A 643 8.92 -23.15 -38.96
C ASN A 643 8.48 -24.54 -38.45
N LYS A 644 9.30 -25.57 -38.70
CA LYS A 644 8.98 -26.97 -38.37
C LYS A 644 9.14 -27.31 -36.89
N GLU A 645 9.84 -26.48 -36.11
CA GLU A 645 10.20 -26.78 -34.71
C GLU A 645 8.99 -26.82 -33.76
N CYS A 646 8.01 -25.93 -33.94
CA CYS A 646 6.77 -25.91 -33.14
C CYS A 646 5.96 -27.23 -33.25
N PHE A 647 6.21 -28.02 -34.31
CA PHE A 647 5.60 -29.34 -34.49
C PHE A 647 6.31 -30.47 -33.72
N GLU A 648 7.57 -30.29 -33.31
CA GLU A 648 8.28 -31.23 -32.44
C GLU A 648 7.93 -31.02 -30.96
N ASP A 649 7.74 -29.78 -30.50
CA ASP A 649 7.35 -29.50 -29.10
C ASP A 649 6.00 -30.16 -28.75
N ALA A 650 4.99 -30.01 -29.62
CA ALA A 650 3.71 -30.70 -29.50
C ALA A 650 3.85 -32.24 -29.60
N ARG A 651 4.86 -32.73 -30.33
CA ARG A 651 5.18 -34.16 -30.46
C ARG A 651 5.74 -34.74 -29.17
N GLU A 652 6.56 -33.95 -28.46
CA GLU A 652 7.20 -34.34 -27.20
C GLU A 652 6.21 -34.27 -26.03
N ALA A 653 5.37 -33.23 -25.96
CA ALA A 653 4.27 -33.14 -25.00
C ALA A 653 3.36 -34.38 -25.05
N ILE A 654 3.01 -34.86 -26.25
CA ILE A 654 2.21 -36.08 -26.43
C ILE A 654 2.96 -37.34 -25.96
N LYS A 655 4.29 -37.45 -26.18
CA LYS A 655 5.07 -38.59 -25.65
C LYS A 655 5.05 -38.61 -24.12
N ILE A 656 5.16 -37.45 -23.47
CA ILE A 656 5.13 -37.30 -22.01
C ILE A 656 3.77 -37.75 -21.45
N ILE A 657 2.66 -37.27 -22.04
CA ILE A 657 1.29 -37.65 -21.63
C ILE A 657 1.01 -39.15 -21.87
N THR A 658 1.54 -39.73 -22.96
CA THR A 658 1.38 -41.17 -23.27
C THR A 658 2.17 -42.05 -22.27
N ARG A 659 3.26 -41.53 -21.69
CA ARG A 659 3.99 -42.20 -20.59
C ARG A 659 3.20 -42.11 -19.28
N LEU A 660 2.74 -40.93 -18.88
CA LEU A 660 1.99 -40.69 -17.64
C LEU A 660 0.70 -41.54 -17.54
N SER A 661 -0.06 -41.65 -18.63
CA SER A 661 -1.27 -42.49 -18.71
C SER A 661 -1.02 -44.00 -18.52
N SER A 662 0.24 -44.46 -18.61
CA SER A 662 0.58 -45.87 -18.39
C SER A 662 0.55 -46.27 -16.91
N GLY A 663 0.78 -45.33 -15.98
CA GLY A 663 0.70 -45.60 -14.53
C GLY A 663 -0.74 -45.66 -14.01
N ILE A 664 -1.62 -44.80 -14.55
CA ILE A 664 -3.04 -44.72 -14.17
C ILE A 664 -3.79 -46.01 -14.56
N LEU A 665 -3.42 -46.61 -15.71
CA LEU A 665 -4.05 -47.85 -16.20
C LEU A 665 -3.74 -49.10 -15.36
N LEU A 666 -2.64 -49.13 -14.58
CA LEU A 666 -2.40 -50.22 -13.61
C LEU A 666 -3.20 -50.02 -12.32
N PHE A 667 -3.36 -48.78 -11.84
CA PHE A 667 -4.00 -48.49 -10.57
C PHE A 667 -5.52 -48.72 -10.56
N CYS A 668 -6.21 -48.47 -11.67
CA CYS A 668 -7.66 -48.67 -11.74
C CYS A 668 -8.09 -50.15 -11.85
N GLY A 669 -7.19 -51.07 -12.22
CA GLY A 669 -7.52 -52.48 -12.47
C GLY A 669 -7.66 -53.36 -11.22
N LEU A 670 -7.11 -52.94 -10.07
CA LEU A 670 -6.93 -53.79 -8.89
C LEU A 670 -7.86 -53.48 -7.71
N PHE A 671 -8.63 -52.38 -7.75
CA PHE A 671 -9.36 -51.86 -6.58
C PHE A 671 -10.89 -51.79 -6.72
N CYS A 672 -11.48 -52.32 -7.80
CA CYS A 672 -12.93 -52.22 -8.06
C CYS A 672 -13.74 -53.50 -7.75
N GLY A 673 -13.17 -54.46 -7.02
CA GLY A 673 -13.87 -55.69 -6.59
C GLY A 673 -13.49 -56.07 -5.16
N LEU A 674 -14.50 -56.29 -4.30
CA LEU A 674 -14.41 -56.44 -2.84
C LEU A 674 -13.85 -55.17 -2.14
N TYR A 675 -14.64 -54.29 -1.52
CA TYR A 675 -15.56 -54.59 -0.42
C TYR A 675 -16.69 -53.56 -0.35
N SER A 676 -17.93 -54.03 -0.35
CA SER A 676 -19.09 -53.30 0.15
C SER A 676 -19.79 -54.19 1.18
N ASN A 677 -20.06 -53.63 2.36
CA ASN A 677 -20.53 -54.30 3.58
C ASN A 677 -19.45 -55.07 4.37
N ILE A 678 -19.61 -55.06 5.71
CA ILE A 678 -18.66 -55.53 6.76
C ILE A 678 -17.45 -54.58 6.92
N ALA A 679 -17.19 -53.92 8.06
CA ALA A 679 -17.93 -53.87 9.33
C ALA A 679 -17.81 -52.51 10.06
N LEU A 680 -18.96 -52.01 10.51
CA LEU A 680 -19.04 -51.13 11.69
C LEU A 680 -18.83 -51.96 12.96
N ALA A 681 -17.57 -52.32 13.29
CA ALA A 681 -17.12 -52.74 14.63
C ALA A 681 -15.66 -53.23 14.60
N ARG A 682 -14.70 -52.32 14.82
CA ARG A 682 -13.35 -52.51 15.44
C ARG A 682 -12.42 -51.39 15.00
N GLN A 683 -12.24 -50.38 15.86
CA GLN A 683 -11.02 -49.56 15.82
C GLN A 683 -10.69 -48.98 17.21
N GLU A 684 -10.59 -49.89 18.18
CA GLU A 684 -9.71 -49.71 19.34
C GLU A 684 -8.60 -50.77 19.23
N ALA A 685 -7.38 -50.36 19.58
CA ALA A 685 -6.10 -51.09 19.48
C ALA A 685 -5.50 -51.32 18.07
N PHE A 686 -4.17 -51.20 18.04
CA PHE A 686 -3.22 -51.38 16.92
C PHE A 686 -3.17 -50.28 15.85
N GLY A 687 -2.09 -49.50 15.88
CA GLY A 687 -1.78 -48.47 14.88
C GLY A 687 -1.20 -49.05 13.59
N THR A 688 -1.51 -48.39 12.47
CA THR A 688 -0.95 -48.66 11.15
C THR A 688 0.51 -48.18 11.05
N PRO A 689 1.39 -48.89 10.32
CA PRO A 689 2.74 -48.40 10.03
C PRO A 689 2.68 -47.13 9.17
N ALA A 690 3.59 -46.19 9.41
CA ALA A 690 3.68 -44.95 8.65
C ALA A 690 4.18 -45.20 7.21
N ILE A 691 3.75 -44.37 6.27
CA ILE A 691 4.14 -44.45 4.85
C ILE A 691 4.88 -43.17 4.47
N ASN A 692 6.18 -43.25 4.23
CA ASN A 692 6.97 -42.11 3.78
C ASN A 692 6.49 -41.60 2.41
N LEU A 693 6.10 -40.34 2.32
CA LEU A 693 5.65 -39.67 1.11
C LEU A 693 6.56 -38.50 0.74
N GLU A 694 6.87 -38.35 -0.56
CA GLU A 694 7.51 -37.13 -1.06
C GLU A 694 6.65 -35.89 -0.79
N ALA A 695 7.27 -34.73 -0.55
CA ALA A 695 6.58 -33.48 -0.19
C ALA A 695 5.44 -33.09 -1.15
N LYS A 696 5.61 -33.32 -2.47
CA LYS A 696 4.55 -33.09 -3.47
C LYS A 696 3.36 -34.05 -3.32
N ALA A 697 3.62 -35.30 -2.95
CA ALA A 697 2.57 -36.28 -2.66
C ALA A 697 1.82 -35.91 -1.37
N CYS A 698 2.55 -35.51 -0.31
CA CYS A 698 1.97 -34.94 0.92
C CYS A 698 1.03 -33.76 0.60
N CYS A 699 1.50 -32.78 -0.19
CA CYS A 699 0.70 -31.63 -0.60
C CYS A 699 -0.53 -32.00 -1.44
N THR A 700 -0.42 -32.99 -2.32
CA THR A 700 -1.54 -33.46 -3.16
C THR A 700 -2.62 -34.16 -2.31
N ALA A 701 -2.20 -34.99 -1.36
CA ALA A 701 -3.11 -35.64 -0.41
C ALA A 701 -3.75 -34.62 0.54
N LEU A 702 -2.99 -33.65 1.06
CA LEU A 702 -3.51 -32.55 1.87
C LEU A 702 -4.52 -31.68 1.09
N SER A 703 -4.30 -31.45 -0.21
CA SER A 703 -5.26 -30.74 -1.06
C SER A 703 -6.58 -31.50 -1.24
N SER A 704 -6.56 -32.83 -1.09
CA SER A 704 -7.76 -33.67 -1.10
C SER A 704 -8.45 -33.71 0.28
N LEU A 705 -7.66 -33.70 1.36
CA LEU A 705 -8.14 -33.67 2.75
C LEU A 705 -8.73 -32.30 3.15
N LEU A 706 -8.20 -31.22 2.60
CA LEU A 706 -8.56 -29.82 2.85
C LEU A 706 -8.71 -29.04 1.52
N PRO A 707 -9.78 -29.29 0.74
CA PRO A 707 -10.01 -28.59 -0.53
C PRO A 707 -10.03 -27.07 -0.37
N GLY A 708 -9.30 -26.37 -1.24
CA GLY A 708 -9.21 -24.91 -1.24
C GLY A 708 -8.30 -24.29 -0.15
N GLN A 709 -7.68 -25.10 0.72
CA GLN A 709 -6.75 -24.62 1.76
C GLN A 709 -5.27 -24.81 1.39
N VAL A 710 -4.96 -25.43 0.26
CA VAL A 710 -3.59 -25.74 -0.17
C VAL A 710 -3.20 -24.86 -1.38
N PHE A 711 -2.09 -24.14 -1.23
CA PHE A 711 -1.57 -23.19 -2.21
C PHE A 711 -0.21 -23.64 -2.74
N TRP A 712 -0.05 -23.60 -4.05
CA TRP A 712 1.15 -24.02 -4.77
C TRP A 712 2.02 -22.82 -5.16
N PRO A 713 3.34 -22.97 -5.39
CA PRO A 713 4.24 -21.86 -5.74
C PRO A 713 3.80 -20.98 -6.93
N SER A 714 2.98 -21.52 -7.83
CA SER A 714 2.42 -20.81 -8.98
C SER A 714 1.24 -19.88 -8.64
N SER A 715 0.62 -19.99 -7.46
CA SER A 715 -0.57 -19.21 -7.08
C SER A 715 -0.23 -17.89 -6.40
N ASP A 716 -1.11 -16.90 -6.56
CA ASP A 716 -0.94 -15.59 -5.93
C ASP A 716 -1.03 -15.65 -4.40
N SER A 717 -1.91 -16.50 -3.85
CA SER A 717 -1.98 -16.75 -2.40
C SER A 717 -0.64 -17.22 -1.82
N TYR A 718 0.08 -18.10 -2.53
CA TYR A 718 1.41 -18.53 -2.11
C TYR A 718 2.39 -17.37 -2.19
N ARG A 719 2.41 -16.60 -3.29
CA ARG A 719 3.30 -15.45 -3.46
C ARG A 719 3.09 -14.37 -2.39
N ALA A 720 1.84 -14.03 -2.07
CA ALA A 720 1.48 -13.09 -1.01
C ALA A 720 1.89 -13.61 0.38
N GLN A 721 1.74 -14.92 0.65
CA GLN A 721 2.28 -15.53 1.86
C GLN A 721 3.80 -15.50 1.89
N GLN A 722 4.48 -15.74 0.76
CA GLN A 722 5.94 -15.67 0.65
C GLN A 722 6.48 -14.28 0.92
N SER A 723 5.87 -13.23 0.36
CA SER A 723 6.35 -11.84 0.45
C SER A 723 6.07 -11.16 1.79
N SER A 724 5.28 -11.76 2.67
CA SER A 724 4.86 -11.19 3.96
C SER A 724 5.68 -11.69 5.16
N TYR A 725 6.80 -12.38 4.92
CA TYR A 725 7.79 -12.69 5.96
C TYR A 725 8.61 -11.45 6.30
N TYR A 726 9.11 -11.37 7.54
CA TYR A 726 9.88 -10.21 8.01
C TYR A 726 11.27 -10.15 7.37
N SER A 727 12.04 -11.25 7.42
CA SER A 727 13.35 -11.34 6.78
C SER A 727 13.25 -11.96 5.40
N GLY A 728 13.85 -11.30 4.41
CA GLY A 728 14.01 -11.80 3.05
C GLY A 728 14.74 -13.13 2.96
N GLU A 729 15.63 -13.46 3.92
CA GLU A 729 16.27 -14.78 3.99
C GLU A 729 15.23 -15.89 4.23
N GLN A 730 14.31 -15.68 5.18
CA GLN A 730 13.23 -16.63 5.45
C GLN A 730 12.23 -16.69 4.29
N ALA A 731 12.09 -15.60 3.54
CA ALA A 731 11.30 -15.51 2.32
C ALA A 731 11.96 -16.13 1.07
N THR A 732 13.20 -16.63 1.12
CA THR A 732 13.78 -17.38 -0.01
C THR A 732 13.40 -18.86 -0.02
N MET A 733 13.07 -19.45 1.14
CA MET A 733 12.71 -20.87 1.21
C MET A 733 11.35 -21.14 0.57
N THR A 734 11.31 -22.03 -0.42
CA THR A 734 10.13 -22.34 -1.22
C THR A 734 9.55 -23.71 -0.85
N PRO A 735 8.59 -23.78 0.11
CA PRO A 735 7.93 -25.03 0.46
C PRO A 735 7.15 -25.59 -0.73
N ALA A 736 7.02 -26.92 -0.81
CA ALA A 736 6.32 -27.62 -1.89
C ALA A 736 4.86 -27.14 -2.05
N CYS A 737 4.22 -26.80 -0.92
CA CYS A 737 2.97 -26.07 -0.86
C CYS A 737 2.87 -25.30 0.47
N ARG A 738 1.89 -24.40 0.57
CA ARG A 738 1.44 -23.77 1.82
C ARG A 738 0.03 -24.25 2.14
N VAL A 739 -0.25 -24.58 3.40
CA VAL A 739 -1.54 -25.06 3.88
C VAL A 739 -2.09 -24.05 4.87
N SER A 740 -3.29 -23.51 4.62
CA SER A 740 -3.90 -22.44 5.42
C SER A 740 -5.14 -22.95 6.18
N PRO A 741 -4.97 -23.58 7.36
CA PRO A 741 -6.07 -24.06 8.18
C PRO A 741 -6.95 -22.91 8.66
N ASN A 742 -8.26 -23.11 8.73
CA ASN A 742 -9.20 -22.08 9.21
C ASN A 742 -9.48 -22.17 10.72
N ASN A 743 -9.17 -23.31 11.36
CA ASN A 743 -9.50 -23.60 12.75
C ASN A 743 -8.64 -24.76 13.31
N ALA A 744 -8.78 -25.06 14.61
CA ALA A 744 -8.03 -26.13 15.27
C ALA A 744 -8.34 -27.56 14.75
N SER A 745 -9.52 -27.81 14.17
CA SER A 745 -9.85 -29.10 13.55
C SER A 745 -9.11 -29.30 12.22
N ASP A 746 -8.90 -28.24 11.44
CA ASP A 746 -8.06 -28.30 10.24
C ASP A 746 -6.60 -28.61 10.64
N VAL A 747 -6.06 -27.93 11.66
CA VAL A 747 -4.72 -28.23 12.21
C VAL A 747 -4.63 -29.68 12.73
N SER A 748 -5.66 -30.18 13.44
CA SER A 748 -5.75 -31.58 13.90
C SER A 748 -5.64 -32.58 12.75
N ARG A 749 -6.33 -32.32 11.64
CA ARG A 749 -6.27 -33.15 10.43
C ARG A 749 -4.89 -33.10 9.76
N ILE A 750 -4.26 -31.91 9.70
CA ILE A 750 -2.91 -31.76 9.12
C ILE A 750 -1.87 -32.53 9.95
N LEU A 751 -1.86 -32.38 11.29
CA LEU A 751 -0.87 -33.05 12.13
C LEU A 751 -1.03 -34.58 12.15
N LYS A 752 -2.27 -35.09 12.22
CA LYS A 752 -2.56 -36.53 12.05
C LYS A 752 -2.07 -37.05 10.71
N PHE A 753 -2.33 -36.31 9.63
CA PHE A 753 -1.87 -36.68 8.30
C PHE A 753 -0.34 -36.70 8.22
N ALA A 754 0.32 -35.66 8.75
CA ALA A 754 1.77 -35.53 8.72
C ALA A 754 2.48 -36.64 9.53
N SER A 755 2.04 -36.92 10.75
CA SER A 755 2.56 -38.03 11.58
C SER A 755 2.36 -39.39 10.91
N ALA A 756 1.17 -39.65 10.33
CA ALA A 756 0.89 -40.93 9.66
C ALA A 756 1.66 -41.17 8.34
N HIS A 757 2.18 -40.11 7.70
CA HIS A 757 2.84 -40.19 6.39
C HIS A 757 4.27 -39.61 6.35
N GLU A 758 4.86 -39.38 7.53
CA GLU A 758 6.20 -38.79 7.71
C GLU A 758 6.42 -37.47 6.94
N CYS A 759 5.36 -36.68 6.74
CA CYS A 759 5.44 -35.46 5.94
C CYS A 759 6.07 -34.31 6.77
N HIS A 760 7.24 -33.84 6.34
CA HIS A 760 7.93 -32.70 6.96
C HIS A 760 7.16 -31.39 6.76
N PHE A 761 7.14 -30.54 7.80
CA PHE A 761 6.44 -29.26 7.79
C PHE A 761 7.12 -28.18 8.62
N ALA A 762 6.78 -26.91 8.35
CA ALA A 762 7.01 -25.78 9.25
C ALA A 762 5.68 -25.11 9.60
N VAL A 763 5.65 -24.31 10.67
CA VAL A 763 4.45 -23.56 11.08
C VAL A 763 4.79 -22.07 11.15
N ARG A 764 3.95 -21.26 10.53
CA ARG A 764 4.07 -19.81 10.49
C ARG A 764 2.84 -19.16 11.13
N THR A 765 3.08 -18.31 12.11
CA THR A 765 2.08 -17.33 12.58
C THR A 765 2.43 -15.96 11.99
N GLY A 766 3.39 -15.25 12.57
CA GLY A 766 3.79 -13.91 12.13
C GLY A 766 4.86 -13.87 11.03
N GLY A 767 5.75 -14.86 10.97
CA GLY A 767 6.94 -14.85 10.10
C GLY A 767 8.02 -13.85 10.53
N HIS A 768 8.15 -13.56 11.83
CA HIS A 768 8.97 -12.46 12.37
C HIS A 768 10.38 -12.84 12.86
N MET A 769 10.80 -14.10 12.70
CA MET A 769 12.14 -14.55 13.09
C MET A 769 13.12 -14.29 11.94
N ALA A 770 14.15 -13.49 12.20
CA ALA A 770 15.13 -13.02 11.22
C ALA A 770 16.27 -14.03 10.96
N TRP A 771 15.91 -15.26 10.54
CA TRP A 771 16.84 -16.27 10.03
C TRP A 771 16.11 -17.32 9.17
N SER A 772 16.79 -17.87 8.16
CA SER A 772 16.23 -18.88 7.24
C SER A 772 15.86 -20.17 7.97
N GLY A 773 14.66 -20.72 7.73
CA GLY A 773 14.20 -21.98 8.33
C GLY A 773 13.43 -21.86 9.66
N ALA A 774 13.39 -20.69 10.31
CA ALA A 774 12.75 -20.59 11.63
C ALA A 774 11.24 -20.83 11.62
N SER A 775 10.53 -20.35 10.59
CA SER A 775 9.08 -20.54 10.40
C SER A 775 8.68 -20.77 8.93
N ASN A 776 9.57 -21.40 8.18
CA ASN A 776 9.40 -21.78 6.78
C ASN A 776 10.24 -23.05 6.51
N ILE A 777 9.97 -23.77 5.42
CA ILE A 777 10.68 -24.99 5.02
C ILE A 777 10.95 -24.95 3.51
N GLY A 778 11.94 -25.69 3.02
CA GLY A 778 12.22 -25.80 1.60
C GLY A 778 11.30 -26.80 0.91
N SER A 779 11.64 -27.15 -0.34
CA SER A 779 10.84 -28.05 -1.18
C SER A 779 10.67 -29.47 -0.63
N GLU A 780 11.42 -29.83 0.41
CA GLU A 780 11.33 -31.08 1.17
C GLU A 780 10.08 -31.19 2.06
N GLY A 781 9.30 -30.11 2.23
CA GLY A 781 8.05 -30.17 3.00
C GLY A 781 7.06 -29.04 2.69
N PHE A 782 6.10 -28.82 3.59
CA PHE A 782 5.04 -27.81 3.45
C PHE A 782 4.99 -26.85 4.64
N THR A 783 4.51 -25.61 4.43
CA THR A 783 4.31 -24.67 5.55
C THR A 783 2.84 -24.53 5.91
N ILE A 784 2.51 -24.72 7.19
CA ILE A 784 1.22 -24.40 7.79
C ILE A 784 1.17 -22.90 8.08
N ASP A 785 0.37 -22.15 7.34
CA ASP A 785 0.18 -20.71 7.51
C ASP A 785 -1.06 -20.43 8.35
N MET A 786 -0.84 -20.03 9.60
CA MET A 786 -1.89 -19.91 10.63
C MET A 786 -2.74 -18.65 10.49
N GLN A 787 -2.52 -17.79 9.48
CA GLN A 787 -3.20 -16.49 9.37
C GLN A 787 -4.73 -16.56 9.31
N GLN A 788 -5.32 -17.67 8.85
CA GLN A 788 -6.79 -17.84 8.89
C GLN A 788 -7.27 -18.32 10.28
N VAL A 789 -6.41 -18.95 11.10
CA VAL A 789 -6.66 -19.27 12.52
C VAL A 789 -6.50 -18.03 13.41
N LYS A 790 -7.08 -16.91 12.98
CA LYS A 790 -7.01 -15.60 13.64
C LYS A 790 -8.27 -15.33 14.48
N GLY A 791 -9.45 -15.53 13.91
CA GLY A 791 -10.72 -15.20 14.54
C GLY A 791 -10.90 -13.69 14.80
N VAL A 792 -11.92 -13.34 15.58
CA VAL A 792 -12.07 -11.99 16.15
C VAL A 792 -11.78 -12.10 17.65
N PRO A 793 -10.95 -11.25 18.26
CA PRO A 793 -10.73 -11.28 19.70
C PRO A 793 -12.05 -11.10 20.47
N THR A 794 -12.31 -11.98 21.43
CA THR A 794 -13.52 -11.96 22.26
C THR A 794 -13.18 -11.80 23.74
N LEU A 795 -13.93 -10.96 24.45
CA LEU A 795 -13.80 -10.80 25.90
C LEU A 795 -14.71 -11.77 26.65
N SER A 796 -14.27 -12.22 27.82
CA SER A 796 -15.12 -12.90 28.80
C SER A 796 -16.24 -11.96 29.30
N ALA A 797 -17.30 -12.53 29.89
CA ALA A 797 -18.47 -11.74 30.33
C ALA A 797 -18.15 -10.71 31.42
N ASP A 798 -17.16 -11.01 32.27
CA ASP A 798 -16.59 -10.13 33.30
C ASP A 798 -15.44 -9.24 32.77
N LYS A 799 -15.02 -9.45 31.51
CA LYS A 799 -13.88 -8.80 30.85
C LYS A 799 -12.55 -8.94 31.60
N SER A 800 -12.33 -10.05 32.30
CA SER A 800 -11.03 -10.37 32.90
C SER A 800 -10.08 -11.07 31.93
N VAL A 801 -10.61 -11.68 30.85
CA VAL A 801 -9.86 -12.48 29.87
C VAL A 801 -10.25 -12.09 28.45
N VAL A 802 -9.27 -12.11 27.54
CA VAL A 802 -9.47 -12.00 26.09
C VAL A 802 -8.97 -13.27 25.38
N SER A 803 -9.81 -13.81 24.50
CA SER A 803 -9.53 -14.99 23.67
C SER A 803 -9.28 -14.57 22.24
N PHE A 804 -8.20 -15.04 21.61
CA PHE A 804 -7.91 -14.78 20.20
C PHE A 804 -7.09 -15.91 19.55
N GLY A 805 -7.22 -16.07 18.23
CA GLY A 805 -6.53 -17.11 17.47
C GLY A 805 -5.05 -16.81 17.24
N ALA A 806 -4.23 -17.86 17.15
CA ALA A 806 -2.78 -17.78 17.01
C ALA A 806 -2.29 -17.08 15.71
N GLY A 807 -3.15 -16.96 14.70
CA GLY A 807 -2.92 -16.21 13.46
C GLY A 807 -3.04 -14.68 13.61
N SER A 808 -3.45 -14.17 14.76
CA SER A 808 -3.61 -12.72 15.01
C SER A 808 -2.28 -11.96 14.98
N ARG A 809 -2.34 -10.67 14.66
CA ARG A 809 -1.28 -9.69 14.94
C ARG A 809 -1.66 -8.85 16.17
N TRP A 810 -0.70 -8.20 16.82
CA TRP A 810 -0.98 -7.42 18.05
C TRP A 810 -1.93 -6.24 17.82
N ARG A 811 -1.89 -5.59 16.65
CA ARG A 811 -2.89 -4.56 16.27
C ARG A 811 -4.32 -5.09 16.38
N ASP A 812 -4.57 -6.34 15.97
CA ASP A 812 -5.91 -6.93 15.99
C ASP A 812 -6.46 -7.05 17.41
N VAL A 813 -5.62 -7.46 18.35
CA VAL A 813 -5.95 -7.63 19.77
C VAL A 813 -6.19 -6.28 20.43
N TYR A 814 -5.26 -5.33 20.28
CA TYR A 814 -5.39 -4.00 20.90
C TYR A 814 -6.58 -3.20 20.36
N THR A 815 -6.92 -3.34 19.07
CA THR A 815 -8.09 -2.67 18.47
C THR A 815 -9.39 -3.05 19.17
N VAL A 816 -9.54 -4.30 19.65
CA VAL A 816 -10.72 -4.73 20.41
C VAL A 816 -10.65 -4.27 21.86
N LEU A 817 -9.49 -4.44 22.52
CA LEU A 817 -9.32 -4.12 23.95
C LEU A 817 -9.45 -2.62 24.25
N GLN A 818 -8.88 -1.76 23.40
CA GLN A 818 -8.93 -0.31 23.55
C GLN A 818 -10.37 0.23 23.57
N LEU A 819 -11.31 -0.39 22.84
CA LEU A 819 -12.72 -0.01 22.84
C LEU A 819 -13.40 -0.20 24.22
N GLN A 820 -12.75 -0.89 25.15
CA GLN A 820 -13.23 -1.14 26.51
C GLN A 820 -12.32 -0.53 27.59
N ASN A 821 -11.32 0.30 27.20
CA ASN A 821 -10.23 0.76 28.07
C ASN A 821 -9.48 -0.41 28.74
N LEU A 822 -9.20 -1.46 27.96
CA LEU A 822 -8.42 -2.62 28.39
C LEU A 822 -7.15 -2.77 27.55
N THR A 823 -6.20 -3.54 28.06
CA THR A 823 -5.04 -4.05 27.32
C THR A 823 -4.65 -5.45 27.83
N THR A 824 -3.62 -6.05 27.25
CA THR A 824 -2.95 -7.25 27.75
C THR A 824 -1.43 -7.12 27.54
N VAL A 825 -0.63 -8.06 28.07
CA VAL A 825 0.84 -8.04 27.95
C VAL A 825 1.26 -8.54 26.56
N GLY A 826 1.05 -7.70 25.56
CA GLY A 826 1.32 -8.00 24.15
C GLY A 826 2.58 -7.33 23.58
N GLY A 827 2.83 -7.58 22.30
CA GLY A 827 3.95 -7.00 21.56
C GLY A 827 3.83 -5.48 21.36
N ARG A 828 4.98 -4.84 21.14
CA ARG A 828 5.12 -3.39 20.97
C ARG A 828 4.99 -2.89 19.53
N VAL A 829 5.05 -3.80 18.55
CA VAL A 829 4.92 -3.53 17.11
C VAL A 829 3.64 -4.20 16.60
N GLY A 830 2.75 -3.42 15.96
CA GLY A 830 1.39 -3.87 15.62
C GLY A 830 1.31 -5.11 14.73
N ASP A 831 2.22 -5.23 13.76
CA ASP A 831 2.30 -6.35 12.81
C ASP A 831 2.96 -7.62 13.40
N VAL A 832 3.52 -7.62 14.61
CA VAL A 832 4.10 -8.84 15.20
C VAL A 832 2.99 -9.88 15.41
N GLY A 833 3.22 -11.12 14.96
CA GLY A 833 2.28 -12.23 15.13
C GLY A 833 2.27 -12.76 16.56
N VAL A 834 1.09 -12.98 17.13
CA VAL A 834 0.92 -13.29 18.56
C VAL A 834 1.59 -14.60 18.97
N GLY A 835 1.49 -15.65 18.14
CA GLY A 835 1.92 -16.99 18.53
C GLY A 835 3.42 -17.12 18.76
N GLY A 836 4.24 -16.68 17.80
CA GLY A 836 5.70 -16.70 17.93
C GLY A 836 6.23 -15.77 19.04
N PHE A 837 5.52 -14.67 19.32
CA PHE A 837 5.83 -13.79 20.44
C PHE A 837 5.61 -14.50 21.79
N LEU A 838 4.40 -15.01 22.02
CA LEU A 838 3.99 -15.63 23.29
C LEU A 838 4.68 -16.96 23.59
N LEU A 839 5.09 -17.74 22.57
CA LEU A 839 5.81 -19.01 22.77
C LEU A 839 7.32 -18.84 23.01
N GLY A 840 7.84 -17.60 22.96
CA GLY A 840 9.23 -17.26 23.28
C GLY A 840 9.39 -16.36 24.51
N GLY A 841 8.32 -16.14 25.28
CA GLY A 841 8.26 -15.17 26.38
C GLY A 841 7.47 -13.92 25.99
N GLY A 842 8.08 -13.06 25.19
CA GLY A 842 7.46 -11.81 24.71
C GLY A 842 7.52 -10.66 25.72
N ILE A 843 8.36 -9.65 25.45
CA ILE A 843 8.48 -8.41 26.23
C ILE A 843 7.53 -7.35 25.64
N GLY A 844 6.54 -6.93 26.44
CA GLY A 844 5.55 -5.90 26.11
C GLY A 844 5.69 -4.63 26.94
N PHE A 845 4.79 -3.65 26.74
CA PHE A 845 4.76 -2.41 27.53
C PHE A 845 4.51 -2.65 29.03
N LEU A 846 3.74 -3.69 29.35
CA LEU A 846 3.31 -4.06 30.70
C LEU A 846 4.30 -5.01 31.41
N SER A 847 5.40 -5.40 30.75
CA SER A 847 6.21 -6.52 31.24
C SER A 847 6.99 -6.24 32.52
N ALA A 848 7.32 -4.99 32.81
CA ALA A 848 7.92 -4.65 34.10
C ALA A 848 6.94 -4.82 35.29
N GLU A 849 5.63 -4.70 35.08
CA GLU A 849 4.61 -4.85 36.14
C GLU A 849 4.09 -6.30 36.25
N HIS A 850 4.01 -7.03 35.13
CA HIS A 850 3.32 -8.32 35.04
C HIS A 850 4.14 -9.49 34.48
N GLY A 851 5.43 -9.32 34.19
CA GLY A 851 6.30 -10.39 33.65
C GLY A 851 6.21 -10.52 32.12
N PHE A 852 6.59 -11.68 31.57
CA PHE A 852 6.50 -11.89 30.13
C PHE A 852 5.04 -11.97 29.65
N GLY A 853 4.80 -11.73 28.36
CA GLY A 853 3.49 -11.98 27.74
C GLY A 853 3.02 -13.42 27.95
N SER A 854 3.96 -14.36 27.93
CA SER A 854 3.71 -15.78 28.22
C SER A 854 3.31 -16.05 29.68
N ASP A 855 3.68 -15.19 30.62
CA ASP A 855 3.23 -15.29 32.02
C ASP A 855 1.77 -14.89 32.22
N ASN A 856 1.20 -14.14 31.26
CA ASN A 856 -0.14 -13.54 31.34
C ASN A 856 -1.20 -14.30 30.55
N ILE A 857 -0.92 -15.56 30.21
CA ILE A 857 -1.84 -16.47 29.54
C ILE A 857 -2.61 -17.26 30.60
N GLN A 858 -3.94 -17.23 30.54
CA GLN A 858 -4.79 -18.09 31.36
C GLN A 858 -4.85 -19.51 30.79
N ASN A 859 -4.95 -19.64 29.46
CA ASN A 859 -5.12 -20.92 28.79
C ASN A 859 -4.61 -20.91 27.34
N TYR A 860 -4.03 -22.02 26.90
CA TYR A 860 -3.67 -22.30 25.51
C TYR A 860 -4.61 -23.37 24.94
N GLU A 861 -5.16 -23.17 23.74
CA GLU A 861 -5.73 -24.26 22.94
C GLU A 861 -4.64 -24.85 22.05
N VAL A 862 -4.26 -26.09 22.32
CA VAL A 862 -3.10 -26.77 21.72
C VAL A 862 -3.58 -27.97 20.91
N VAL A 863 -3.08 -28.09 19.69
CA VAL A 863 -3.21 -29.30 18.89
C VAL A 863 -1.92 -30.10 18.99
N LEU A 864 -2.00 -31.29 19.60
CA LEU A 864 -0.88 -32.21 19.73
C LEU A 864 -0.56 -32.90 18.40
N VAL A 865 0.60 -33.55 18.29
CA VAL A 865 1.03 -34.23 17.06
C VAL A 865 0.09 -35.38 16.64
N ASN A 866 -0.52 -36.06 17.61
CA ASN A 866 -1.58 -37.05 17.38
C ASN A 866 -2.94 -36.42 16.98
N GLY A 867 -3.00 -35.10 16.80
CA GLY A 867 -4.17 -34.30 16.48
C GLY A 867 -5.24 -34.21 17.57
N SER A 868 -4.92 -34.55 18.83
CA SER A 868 -5.79 -34.21 19.96
C SER A 868 -5.79 -32.69 20.18
N ILE A 869 -6.98 -32.09 20.31
CA ILE A 869 -7.15 -30.67 20.66
C ILE A 869 -7.39 -30.60 22.16
N ILE A 870 -6.52 -29.93 22.91
CA ILE A 870 -6.58 -29.83 24.37
C ILE A 870 -6.44 -28.39 24.86
N ASN A 871 -6.95 -28.13 26.06
CA ASN A 871 -6.80 -26.85 26.76
C ASN A 871 -5.74 -27.01 27.85
N ALA A 872 -4.64 -26.25 27.76
CA ALA A 872 -3.54 -26.26 28.72
C ALA A 872 -3.56 -24.97 29.55
N ASN A 873 -3.78 -25.12 30.86
CA ASN A 873 -3.86 -24.05 31.85
C ASN A 873 -3.34 -24.53 33.21
N GLN A 874 -3.39 -23.68 34.23
CA GLN A 874 -2.87 -24.01 35.58
C GLN A 874 -3.57 -25.22 36.24
N LYS A 875 -4.81 -25.57 35.84
CA LYS A 875 -5.60 -26.69 36.41
C LYS A 875 -5.57 -27.95 35.54
N GLN A 876 -5.54 -27.80 34.22
CA GLN A 876 -5.58 -28.89 33.25
C GLN A 876 -4.32 -28.87 32.38
N HIS A 877 -3.61 -30.00 32.27
CA HIS A 877 -2.33 -30.09 31.56
C HIS A 877 -1.29 -29.05 32.03
N SER A 878 -1.23 -28.80 33.34
CA SER A 878 -0.41 -27.74 33.96
C SER A 878 1.09 -27.81 33.65
N SER A 879 1.62 -29.02 33.44
CA SER A 879 3.02 -29.24 33.04
C SER A 879 3.30 -28.75 31.60
N LEU A 880 2.35 -28.93 30.69
CA LEU A 880 2.38 -28.40 29.32
C LEU A 880 2.18 -26.88 29.31
N TYR A 881 1.21 -26.38 30.07
CA TYR A 881 0.96 -24.95 30.25
C TYR A 881 2.23 -24.20 30.69
N TRP A 882 2.94 -24.71 31.70
CA TRP A 882 4.22 -24.16 32.14
C TRP A 882 5.30 -24.26 31.05
N GLY A 883 5.41 -25.41 30.36
CA GLY A 883 6.41 -25.62 29.31
C GLY A 883 6.23 -24.71 28.08
N LEU A 884 4.98 -24.41 27.71
CA LEU A 884 4.65 -23.56 26.56
C LEU A 884 5.11 -22.10 26.71
N LYS A 885 5.32 -21.62 27.94
CA LYS A 885 5.79 -20.24 28.19
C LYS A 885 7.18 -19.93 27.60
N LEU A 886 7.98 -20.96 27.31
CA LEU A 886 9.23 -20.92 26.54
C LEU A 886 9.25 -22.09 25.53
N GLY A 887 8.10 -22.43 24.97
CA GLY A 887 7.90 -23.71 24.30
C GLY A 887 8.46 -23.81 22.88
N SER A 888 8.57 -22.68 22.17
CA SER A 888 8.87 -22.64 20.74
C SER A 888 8.04 -23.68 19.95
N THR A 889 8.68 -24.64 19.28
CA THR A 889 8.06 -25.68 18.42
C THR A 889 8.07 -27.09 19.04
N ASN A 890 8.21 -27.19 20.37
CA ASN A 890 8.51 -28.49 21.04
C ASN A 890 7.29 -29.31 21.50
N PHE A 891 6.11 -28.71 21.66
CA PHE A 891 5.01 -29.33 22.42
C PHE A 891 3.68 -29.49 21.66
N GLY A 892 3.52 -28.85 20.50
CA GLY A 892 2.28 -28.85 19.71
C GLY A 892 2.00 -27.50 19.06
N VAL A 893 0.99 -27.45 18.20
CA VAL A 893 0.58 -26.21 17.52
C VAL A 893 -0.49 -25.51 18.35
N VAL A 894 -0.15 -24.34 18.91
CA VAL A 894 -1.15 -23.49 19.58
C VAL A 894 -2.04 -22.82 18.53
N THR A 895 -3.35 -22.86 18.78
CA THR A 895 -4.41 -22.36 17.87
C THR A 895 -5.20 -21.20 18.47
N ARG A 896 -5.35 -21.15 19.80
CA ARG A 896 -5.95 -20.02 20.55
C ARG A 896 -5.13 -19.70 21.79
N PHE A 897 -5.07 -18.40 22.12
CA PHE A 897 -4.57 -17.89 23.39
C PHE A 897 -5.71 -17.21 24.13
N ASP A 898 -5.86 -17.52 25.41
CA ASP A 898 -6.76 -16.84 26.34
C ASP A 898 -5.87 -16.09 27.35
N MET A 899 -5.83 -14.76 27.29
CA MET A 899 -4.93 -13.91 28.08
C MET A 899 -5.66 -13.04 29.11
N PHE A 900 -5.04 -12.80 30.26
CA PHE A 900 -5.55 -11.84 31.23
C PHE A 900 -5.54 -10.42 30.67
N THR A 901 -6.53 -9.63 31.07
CA THR A 901 -6.69 -8.23 30.63
C THR A 901 -6.59 -7.26 31.80
N PHE A 902 -6.02 -6.08 31.52
CA PHE A 902 -5.72 -5.05 32.49
C PHE A 902 -6.39 -3.74 32.09
N SER A 903 -6.86 -2.96 33.07
CA SER A 903 -7.43 -1.64 32.83
C SER A 903 -6.36 -0.70 32.27
N GLN A 904 -6.62 -0.10 31.11
CA GLN A 904 -5.68 0.78 30.42
C GLN A 904 -6.41 1.89 29.66
N GLY A 905 -6.15 3.13 30.07
CA GLY A 905 -6.51 4.33 29.32
C GLY A 905 -5.36 4.84 28.44
N PRO A 906 -5.41 6.10 27.99
CA PRO A 906 -4.29 6.74 27.30
C PRO A 906 -2.99 6.71 28.13
N VAL A 907 -1.87 6.63 27.44
CA VAL A 907 -0.51 6.51 27.94
C VAL A 907 0.34 7.66 27.41
N TRP A 908 1.40 8.06 28.10
CA TRP A 908 2.38 9.00 27.55
C TRP A 908 3.50 8.23 26.85
N GLY A 909 3.69 8.43 25.54
CA GLY A 909 4.72 7.69 24.80
C GLY A 909 4.85 8.03 23.32
N GLY A 910 5.83 7.41 22.69
CA GLY A 910 6.21 7.64 21.31
C GLY A 910 7.69 7.37 21.04
N SER A 911 8.13 7.77 19.86
CA SER A 911 9.52 7.69 19.42
C SER A 911 10.24 9.02 19.58
N GLN A 912 11.53 8.98 19.92
CA GLN A 912 12.41 10.15 19.81
C GLN A 912 13.71 9.77 19.11
N PHE A 913 14.25 10.72 18.34
CA PHE A 913 15.54 10.58 17.65
C PHE A 913 16.53 11.61 18.18
N PHE A 914 17.76 11.20 18.50
CA PHE A 914 18.83 12.08 19.01
C PHE A 914 20.10 11.94 18.17
N ALA A 915 21.01 12.91 18.30
CA ALA A 915 22.32 12.84 17.68
C ALA A 915 23.22 11.85 18.45
N ILE A 916 24.08 11.10 17.75
CA ILE A 916 24.88 10.03 18.36
C ILE A 916 25.77 10.49 19.54
N LYS A 917 26.19 11.76 19.54
CA LYS A 917 26.93 12.41 20.64
C LYS A 917 26.21 12.35 21.99
N ASP A 918 24.88 12.21 22.01
CA ASP A 918 24.07 12.22 23.22
C ASP A 918 23.96 10.82 23.86
N ALA A 919 24.53 9.79 23.22
CA ALA A 919 24.47 8.39 23.65
C ALA A 919 24.97 8.14 25.09
N PRO A 920 26.11 8.72 25.56
CA PRO A 920 26.54 8.52 26.94
C PRO A 920 25.50 9.01 27.95
N ASN A 921 24.94 10.20 27.72
CA ASN A 921 23.93 10.77 28.61
C ASN A 921 22.63 9.96 28.60
N LEU A 922 22.18 9.48 27.43
CA LEU A 922 20.97 8.66 27.32
C LEU A 922 21.13 7.29 27.96
N LEU A 923 22.29 6.64 27.81
CA LEU A 923 22.56 5.33 28.39
C LEU A 923 22.72 5.38 29.92
N GLU A 924 23.41 6.39 30.46
CA GLU A 924 23.47 6.60 31.92
C GLU A 924 22.07 6.84 32.50
N ARG A 925 21.25 7.66 31.84
CA ARG A 925 19.85 7.84 32.24
C ARG A 925 19.03 6.56 32.12
N LEU A 926 19.32 5.68 31.14
CA LEU A 926 18.68 4.37 31.02
C LEU A 926 19.06 3.41 32.16
N VAL A 927 20.27 3.53 32.73
CA VAL A 927 20.65 2.77 33.95
C VAL A 927 19.77 3.21 35.12
N THR A 928 19.72 4.51 35.42
CA THR A 928 18.86 5.05 36.49
C THR A 928 17.37 4.76 36.27
N PHE A 929 16.90 4.81 35.02
CA PHE A 929 15.55 4.40 34.65
C PHE A 929 15.30 2.92 35.01
N THR A 930 16.23 2.03 34.65
CA THR A 930 16.13 0.59 34.92
C THR A 930 16.07 0.31 36.42
N GLU A 931 16.86 1.02 37.22
CA GLU A 931 16.84 0.91 38.69
C GLU A 931 15.48 1.29 39.28
N LYS A 932 14.91 2.40 38.82
CA LYS A 932 13.60 2.91 39.28
C LYS A 932 12.39 2.06 38.85
N LEU A 933 12.52 1.16 37.87
CA LEU A 933 11.43 0.24 37.49
C LEU A 933 11.02 -0.73 38.62
N ALA A 934 11.86 -0.91 39.65
CA ALA A 934 11.48 -1.64 40.86
C ALA A 934 10.42 -0.88 41.70
N GLU A 935 10.44 0.45 41.67
CA GLU A 935 9.52 1.33 42.41
C GLU A 935 8.30 1.74 41.56
N ASP A 936 8.51 2.06 40.28
CA ASP A 936 7.45 2.38 39.33
C ASP A 936 7.55 1.52 38.05
N PRO A 937 6.92 0.33 38.03
CA PRO A 937 7.03 -0.63 36.92
C PRO A 937 6.22 -0.24 35.67
N LYS A 938 5.71 1.00 35.59
CA LYS A 938 4.85 1.49 34.50
C LYS A 938 5.61 2.07 33.31
N GLY A 939 6.94 2.02 33.34
CA GLY A 939 7.79 2.48 32.24
C GLY A 939 8.26 1.37 31.31
N PHE A 940 8.23 1.65 30.02
CA PHE A 940 9.01 0.96 28.99
C PHE A 940 9.93 1.95 28.30
N PHE A 941 11.19 1.56 28.09
CA PHE A 941 12.20 2.33 27.36
C PHE A 941 13.08 1.39 26.53
N GLY A 942 13.04 1.51 25.21
CA GLY A 942 14.01 0.91 24.30
C GLY A 942 14.93 1.99 23.72
N LEU A 943 16.20 1.68 23.51
CA LEU A 943 17.19 2.57 22.90
C LEU A 943 17.98 1.81 21.84
N SER A 944 18.21 2.42 20.68
CA SER A 944 19.00 1.87 19.59
C SER A 944 20.05 2.87 19.14
N LEU A 945 21.32 2.46 19.11
CA LEU A 945 22.41 3.18 18.46
C LEU A 945 22.60 2.56 17.07
N ALA A 946 22.43 3.34 16.01
CA ALA A 946 22.25 2.79 14.66
C ALA A 946 22.88 3.64 13.56
N TRP A 947 23.38 2.97 12.51
CA TRP A 947 23.74 3.60 11.23
C TRP A 947 22.49 3.81 10.38
N ASN A 948 22.19 5.05 9.97
CA ASN A 948 21.07 5.31 9.07
C ASN A 948 21.57 5.53 7.62
N PRO A 949 21.30 4.60 6.67
CA PRO A 949 21.78 4.72 5.30
C PRO A 949 21.10 5.83 4.48
N GLU A 950 19.89 6.27 4.85
CA GLU A 950 19.23 7.41 4.19
C GLU A 950 19.84 8.75 4.62
N ALA A 951 20.11 8.92 5.91
CA ALA A 951 20.75 10.11 6.48
C ALA A 951 22.26 10.14 6.21
N LYS A 952 22.87 8.96 6.00
CA LYS A 952 24.33 8.73 5.97
C LYS A 952 25.03 9.22 7.24
N ASP A 953 24.38 8.99 8.37
CA ASP A 953 24.84 9.43 9.69
C ASP A 953 24.42 8.42 10.76
N TYR A 954 25.11 8.46 11.90
CA TYR A 954 24.76 7.70 13.08
C TYR A 954 23.70 8.43 13.91
N ILE A 955 22.65 7.71 14.30
CA ILE A 955 21.53 8.25 15.05
C ILE A 955 21.22 7.39 16.26
N ILE A 956 20.57 8.01 17.24
CA ILE A 956 19.94 7.31 18.34
C ILE A 956 18.44 7.31 18.09
N TRP A 957 17.82 6.15 18.13
CA TRP A 957 16.37 6.00 18.18
C TRP A 957 15.96 5.50 19.55
N THR A 958 14.86 6.01 20.08
CA THR A 958 14.31 5.57 21.37
C THR A 958 12.82 5.34 21.24
N LEU A 959 12.32 4.37 22.01
CA LEU A 959 10.95 3.89 22.03
C LEU A 959 10.46 3.90 23.47
N GLN A 960 9.59 4.83 23.82
CA GLN A 960 9.31 5.19 25.21
C GLN A 960 7.81 5.15 25.50
N THR A 961 7.41 4.63 26.65
CA THR A 961 6.00 4.61 27.08
C THR A 961 5.88 4.55 28.60
N TYR A 962 5.06 5.43 29.18
CA TYR A 962 4.60 5.37 30.55
C TYR A 962 3.10 5.03 30.56
N LEU A 963 2.69 4.01 31.32
CA LEU A 963 1.31 3.46 31.29
C LEU A 963 0.22 4.41 31.86
N LYS A 964 0.57 5.63 32.25
CA LYS A 964 -0.37 6.71 32.62
C LYS A 964 -0.29 7.87 31.62
N PRO A 965 -1.34 8.70 31.49
CA PRO A 965 -1.34 9.90 30.65
C PRO A 965 -0.61 11.08 31.32
N GLU A 966 0.61 10.85 31.80
CA GLU A 966 1.44 11.81 32.55
C GLU A 966 2.74 12.04 31.79
N ALA A 967 3.00 13.28 31.38
CA ALA A 967 4.22 13.64 30.67
C ALA A 967 5.36 13.92 31.66
N TYR A 968 6.54 13.33 31.41
CA TYR A 968 7.72 13.43 32.28
C TYR A 968 7.45 13.07 33.75
N PRO A 969 6.95 11.86 34.05
CA PRO A 969 6.83 11.38 35.43
C PRO A 969 8.22 11.26 36.07
N ALA A 970 8.31 11.13 37.41
CA ALA A 970 9.58 11.06 38.14
C ALA A 970 10.55 9.93 37.70
N LEU A 971 10.01 8.90 37.05
CA LEU A 971 10.76 7.82 36.39
C LEU A 971 11.64 8.33 35.22
N TRP A 972 11.20 9.39 34.53
CA TRP A 972 11.91 10.09 33.44
C TRP A 972 12.74 11.30 33.90
N SER A 973 12.86 11.52 35.22
CA SER A 973 13.63 12.63 35.80
C SER A 973 15.03 12.77 35.19
N GLY A 974 15.30 13.90 34.56
CA GLY A 974 16.55 14.28 33.93
C GLY A 974 16.55 14.18 32.40
N PHE A 975 15.68 13.37 31.80
CA PHE A 975 15.59 13.27 30.32
C PHE A 975 15.13 14.60 29.67
N GLU A 976 14.51 15.51 30.43
CA GLU A 976 14.02 16.82 29.97
C GLU A 976 15.14 17.76 29.52
N SER A 977 16.39 17.49 29.93
CA SER A 977 17.56 18.31 29.54
C SER A 977 18.10 17.97 28.15
N LEU A 978 17.58 16.93 27.49
CA LEU A 978 18.08 16.44 26.20
C LEU A 978 17.18 16.96 25.07
N THR A 979 17.79 17.42 23.98
CA THR A 979 17.06 17.97 22.82
C THR A 979 16.99 16.94 21.70
N PRO A 980 15.84 16.29 21.45
CA PRO A 980 15.69 15.39 20.31
C PRO A 980 15.73 16.15 18.98
N LEU A 981 16.29 15.49 17.95
CA LEU A 981 16.23 15.91 16.54
C LEU A 981 14.80 15.79 15.99
N VAL A 982 14.08 14.75 16.41
CA VAL A 982 12.67 14.51 16.13
C VAL A 982 12.02 13.98 17.39
N ASP A 983 10.95 14.63 17.83
CA ASP A 983 10.15 14.23 18.98
C ASP A 983 8.74 13.83 18.52
N MET A 984 8.30 12.63 18.91
CA MET A 984 6.93 12.17 18.71
C MET A 984 6.23 11.87 20.04
N MET A 985 6.82 12.15 21.21
CA MET A 985 6.19 11.89 22.50
C MET A 985 4.86 12.62 22.67
N GLY A 986 3.87 11.94 23.24
CA GLY A 986 2.57 12.55 23.55
C GLY A 986 1.64 11.60 24.29
N ILE A 987 0.50 12.12 24.75
CA ILE A 987 -0.56 11.29 25.33
C ILE A 987 -1.37 10.66 24.19
N LYS A 988 -1.34 9.34 24.09
CA LYS A 988 -1.88 8.53 22.98
C LYS A 988 -2.50 7.23 23.52
N ASN A 989 -3.15 6.45 22.67
CA ASN A 989 -3.50 5.07 23.03
C ASN A 989 -2.35 4.12 22.68
N LEU A 990 -2.29 2.95 23.33
CA LEU A 990 -1.28 1.93 23.00
C LEU A 990 -1.35 1.49 21.54
N THR A 991 -2.53 1.42 20.92
CA THR A 991 -2.63 1.09 19.48
C THR A 991 -1.89 2.11 18.63
N ASP A 992 -2.12 3.42 18.85
CA ASP A 992 -1.44 4.49 18.11
C ASP A 992 0.09 4.39 18.25
N ILE A 993 0.59 4.08 19.45
CA ILE A 993 2.02 3.85 19.71
C ILE A 993 2.53 2.61 18.97
N THR A 994 1.80 1.49 18.96
CA THR A 994 2.22 0.26 18.25
C THR A 994 2.26 0.41 16.74
N GLU A 995 1.48 1.36 16.19
CA GLU A 995 1.52 1.73 14.77
C GLU A 995 2.71 2.66 14.48
N GLU A 996 2.96 3.65 15.33
CA GLU A 996 4.14 4.52 15.21
C GLU A 996 5.45 3.73 15.31
N PHE A 997 5.54 2.81 16.26
CA PHE A 997 6.71 1.95 16.46
C PHE A 997 6.95 1.06 15.23
N GLN A 998 5.88 0.64 14.56
CA GLN A 998 5.93 -0.14 13.32
C GLN A 998 6.31 0.70 12.08
N GLU A 999 5.92 1.98 12.03
CA GLU A 999 6.33 2.89 10.94
C GLU A 999 7.78 3.38 11.09
N ALA A 1000 8.31 3.38 12.32
CA ALA A 1000 9.69 3.77 12.63
C ALA A 1000 10.71 2.60 12.58
N ASP A 1001 10.25 1.35 12.56
CA ASP A 1001 11.09 0.15 12.44
C ASP A 1001 11.75 0.05 11.04
N PRO A 1002 13.09 0.13 10.93
CA PRO A 1002 13.76 0.10 9.63
C PRO A 1002 13.73 -1.29 8.96
N GLY A 1003 13.61 -2.37 9.73
CA GLY A 1003 13.94 -3.74 9.32
C GLY A 1003 12.94 -4.47 8.42
N LYS A 1004 12.16 -3.74 7.61
CA LYS A 1004 11.12 -4.31 6.71
C LYS A 1004 11.52 -4.44 5.24
N HIS A 1005 12.78 -4.17 4.90
CA HIS A 1005 13.15 -3.78 3.52
C HIS A 1005 14.23 -4.65 2.86
N GLY A 1006 14.44 -5.90 3.29
CA GLY A 1006 15.43 -6.75 2.62
C GLY A 1006 15.75 -8.05 3.36
N ARG A 1007 17.03 -8.39 3.37
CA ARG A 1007 17.63 -9.49 4.13
C ARG A 1007 17.96 -8.95 5.51
N SER A 1008 17.62 -9.71 6.55
CA SER A 1008 17.73 -9.26 7.94
C SER A 1008 18.22 -10.39 8.81
N ARG A 1009 19.21 -10.10 9.67
CA ARG A 1009 19.76 -11.00 10.68
C ARG A 1009 19.71 -10.35 12.05
N TRP A 1010 19.26 -11.13 13.03
CA TRP A 1010 19.24 -10.74 14.44
C TRP A 1010 20.14 -11.65 15.27
N LEU A 1011 20.83 -11.07 16.25
CA LEU A 1011 21.60 -11.76 17.28
C LEU A 1011 21.36 -11.08 18.63
N THR A 1012 21.32 -11.82 19.74
CA THR A 1012 21.03 -11.23 21.04
C THR A 1012 21.98 -11.69 22.16
N MET A 1013 22.04 -10.92 23.24
CA MET A 1013 22.66 -11.34 24.50
C MET A 1013 22.04 -10.58 25.68
N THR A 1014 22.26 -11.09 26.90
CA THR A 1014 21.84 -10.42 28.13
C THR A 1014 23.05 -10.12 29.02
N TYR A 1015 23.07 -8.95 29.64
CA TYR A 1015 24.10 -8.55 30.60
C TYR A 1015 23.53 -7.56 31.63
N LYS A 1016 24.22 -7.35 32.75
CA LYS A 1016 23.85 -6.39 33.79
C LYS A 1016 23.87 -4.97 33.24
N ALA A 1017 22.84 -4.16 33.55
CA ALA A 1017 22.68 -2.79 33.07
C ALA A 1017 23.97 -1.97 33.25
N ASN A 1018 24.57 -1.51 32.14
CA ASN A 1018 25.85 -0.81 32.14
C ASN A 1018 26.03 0.04 30.88
N ALA A 1019 26.03 1.37 31.04
CA ALA A 1019 26.13 2.30 29.93
C ALA A 1019 27.46 2.19 29.16
N GLN A 1020 28.60 2.17 29.88
CA GLN A 1020 29.92 2.11 29.24
C GLN A 1020 30.12 0.84 28.40
N PHE A 1021 29.70 -0.33 28.90
CA PHE A 1021 29.77 -1.57 28.12
C PHE A 1021 28.95 -1.48 26.82
N HIS A 1022 27.77 -0.85 26.85
CA HIS A 1022 26.97 -0.67 25.64
C HIS A 1022 27.60 0.34 24.65
N LEU A 1023 28.25 1.40 25.16
CA LEU A 1023 29.04 2.32 24.32
C LEU A 1023 30.23 1.62 23.66
N ASP A 1024 30.96 0.77 24.38
CA ASP A 1024 32.10 0.05 23.86
C ASP A 1024 31.67 -1.00 22.81
N LEU A 1025 30.52 -1.64 23.02
CA LEU A 1025 29.88 -2.54 22.06
C LEU A 1025 29.46 -1.79 20.79
N TYR A 1026 28.85 -0.62 20.91
CA TYR A 1026 28.55 0.25 19.77
C TYR A 1026 29.82 0.66 19.02
N ALA A 1027 30.87 1.11 19.72
CA ALA A 1027 32.14 1.47 19.10
C ALA A 1027 32.78 0.29 18.33
N ARG A 1028 32.71 -0.92 18.90
CA ARG A 1028 33.16 -2.14 18.20
C ARG A 1028 32.30 -2.47 16.97
N GLY A 1029 31.00 -2.17 17.02
CA GLY A 1029 30.11 -2.28 15.86
C GLY A 1029 30.50 -1.32 14.74
N VAL A 1030 30.83 -0.06 15.07
CA VAL A 1030 31.33 0.95 14.11
C VAL A 1030 32.55 0.41 13.35
N GLU A 1031 33.55 -0.11 14.08
CA GLU A 1031 34.77 -0.68 13.47
C GLU A 1031 34.49 -1.85 12.52
N LEU A 1032 33.44 -2.65 12.78
CA LEU A 1032 33.11 -3.84 12.00
C LEU A 1032 32.21 -3.56 10.78
N PHE A 1033 31.37 -2.52 10.84
CA PHE A 1033 30.35 -2.25 9.81
C PHE A 1033 30.60 -0.99 8.97
N GLU A 1034 31.41 -0.03 9.43
CA GLU A 1034 31.77 1.17 8.65
C GLU A 1034 32.28 0.87 7.23
N PRO A 1035 33.11 -0.16 6.97
CA PRO A 1035 33.55 -0.50 5.61
C PRO A 1035 32.41 -0.82 4.63
N TYR A 1036 31.23 -1.21 5.13
CA TYR A 1036 30.10 -1.68 4.33
C TYR A 1036 28.99 -0.64 4.19
N HIS A 1037 29.13 0.57 4.76
CA HIS A 1037 28.14 1.65 4.66
C HIS A 1037 27.80 2.09 3.22
N GLY A 1038 28.69 1.82 2.26
CA GLY A 1038 28.46 2.09 0.83
C GLY A 1038 27.64 1.03 0.11
N HIS A 1039 27.40 -0.13 0.72
CA HIS A 1039 26.68 -1.26 0.12
C HIS A 1039 25.15 -1.03 0.14
N ALA A 1040 24.44 -1.74 -0.73
CA ALA A 1040 23.02 -1.50 -0.98
C ALA A 1040 22.16 -1.85 0.24
N GLY A 1041 21.54 -0.82 0.83
CA GLY A 1041 20.60 -0.99 1.94
C GLY A 1041 21.22 -1.45 3.26
N VAL A 1042 22.56 -1.39 3.41
CA VAL A 1042 23.21 -1.77 4.67
C VAL A 1042 22.79 -0.84 5.80
N HIS A 1043 22.08 -1.42 6.76
CA HIS A 1043 21.73 -0.85 8.05
C HIS A 1043 22.26 -1.77 9.14
N TRP A 1044 22.70 -1.19 10.25
CA TRP A 1044 22.96 -1.95 11.46
C TRP A 1044 22.64 -1.13 12.69
N ALA A 1045 22.24 -1.82 13.76
CA ALA A 1045 21.92 -1.22 15.03
C ALA A 1045 22.33 -2.14 16.18
N VAL A 1046 22.71 -1.54 17.30
CA VAL A 1046 22.77 -2.20 18.61
C VAL A 1046 21.68 -1.58 19.47
N SER A 1047 20.69 -2.40 19.78
CA SER A 1047 19.48 -2.01 20.50
C SER A 1047 19.47 -2.62 21.89
N VAL A 1048 18.97 -1.90 22.89
CA VAL A 1048 18.96 -2.33 24.28
C VAL A 1048 17.62 -2.05 24.95
N GLN A 1049 17.18 -2.99 25.78
CA GLN A 1049 15.91 -2.97 26.50
C GLN A 1049 16.10 -3.47 27.94
N PRO A 1050 15.61 -2.72 28.94
CA PRO A 1050 15.61 -3.15 30.33
C PRO A 1050 14.79 -4.43 30.56
N VAL A 1051 15.40 -5.37 31.28
CA VAL A 1051 14.75 -6.49 31.96
C VAL A 1051 15.02 -6.27 33.47
N PRO A 1052 14.18 -5.48 34.15
CA PRO A 1052 14.37 -5.18 35.57
C PRO A 1052 14.11 -6.43 36.42
N ALA A 1053 14.73 -6.52 37.60
CA ALA A 1053 14.56 -7.66 38.50
C ALA A 1053 13.07 -7.98 38.79
N ARG A 1054 12.24 -6.92 38.90
CA ARG A 1054 10.78 -7.00 39.10
C ARG A 1054 10.04 -7.83 38.03
N LEU A 1055 10.51 -7.84 36.77
CA LEU A 1055 9.92 -8.63 35.68
C LEU A 1055 10.02 -10.14 35.99
N ALA A 1056 11.17 -10.59 36.51
CA ALA A 1056 11.36 -11.99 36.90
C ALA A 1056 10.47 -12.35 38.09
N SER A 1057 10.37 -11.49 39.10
CA SER A 1057 9.47 -11.68 40.27
C SER A 1057 8.00 -11.78 39.85
N ALA A 1058 7.54 -10.91 38.94
CA ALA A 1058 6.18 -10.94 38.41
C ALA A 1058 5.89 -12.22 37.61
N GLY A 1059 6.87 -12.76 36.87
CA GLY A 1059 6.75 -14.07 36.23
C GLY A 1059 6.59 -15.22 37.23
N ILE A 1060 7.29 -15.16 38.37
CA ILE A 1060 7.17 -16.13 39.47
C ILE A 1060 5.80 -16.02 40.16
N GLU A 1061 5.33 -14.80 40.44
CA GLU A 1061 3.98 -14.52 40.97
C GLU A 1061 2.88 -15.11 40.07
N ASN A 1062 3.05 -15.00 38.75
CA ASN A 1062 2.17 -15.56 37.72
C ASN A 1062 2.41 -17.06 37.44
N GLY A 1063 2.78 -17.83 38.47
CA GLY A 1063 2.94 -19.28 38.45
C GLY A 1063 4.27 -19.80 37.88
N GLY A 1064 5.23 -18.91 37.61
CA GLY A 1064 6.55 -19.24 37.08
C GLY A 1064 6.56 -19.64 35.61
N ASN A 1065 7.75 -19.62 35.01
CA ASN A 1065 8.02 -20.02 33.64
C ASN A 1065 9.32 -20.85 33.57
N PRO A 1066 9.69 -21.41 32.40
CA PRO A 1066 10.92 -22.19 32.25
C PRO A 1066 12.20 -21.37 32.08
N THR A 1067 12.19 -20.04 32.25
CA THR A 1067 13.42 -19.26 32.10
C THR A 1067 14.36 -19.41 33.30
N CYS A 1068 15.66 -19.21 33.10
CA CYS A 1068 16.66 -19.18 34.17
C CYS A 1068 16.66 -17.87 34.98
N LEU A 1069 15.89 -16.85 34.55
CA LEU A 1069 15.86 -15.51 35.13
C LEU A 1069 15.39 -15.51 36.58
N LYS A 1070 16.15 -14.85 37.45
CA LYS A 1070 15.87 -14.73 38.88
C LYS A 1070 16.05 -13.28 39.33
N GLU A 1071 15.23 -12.83 40.28
CA GLU A 1071 15.35 -11.49 40.89
C GLU A 1071 16.78 -11.20 41.41
N SER A 1072 17.48 -12.25 41.89
CA SER A 1072 18.86 -12.19 42.35
C SER A 1072 19.92 -11.87 41.28
N GLU A 1073 19.59 -11.93 39.98
CA GLU A 1073 20.48 -11.45 38.91
C GLU A 1073 20.50 -9.92 38.83
N GLY A 1074 19.52 -9.25 39.45
CA GLY A 1074 19.40 -7.80 39.48
C GLY A 1074 18.88 -7.22 38.17
N ASN A 1075 19.32 -6.01 37.86
CA ASN A 1075 18.87 -5.27 36.68
C ASN A 1075 19.68 -5.66 35.45
N LEU A 1076 19.01 -6.30 34.49
CA LEU A 1076 19.59 -6.78 33.25
C LEU A 1076 19.13 -5.93 32.07
N TRP A 1077 19.93 -5.95 31.01
CA TRP A 1077 19.67 -5.38 29.71
C TRP A 1077 19.73 -6.50 28.66
N VAL A 1078 18.65 -6.69 27.92
CA VAL A 1078 18.63 -7.53 26.71
C VAL A 1078 19.04 -6.65 25.54
N MET A 1079 20.05 -7.10 24.80
CA MET A 1079 20.61 -6.41 23.65
C MET A 1079 20.31 -7.17 22.36
N LEU A 1080 19.93 -6.47 21.31
CA LEU A 1080 19.69 -6.98 19.97
C LEU A 1080 20.65 -6.29 19.00
N ILE A 1081 21.52 -7.07 18.35
CA ILE A 1081 22.23 -6.68 17.14
C ILE A 1081 21.26 -6.92 15.99
N THR A 1082 20.95 -5.88 15.23
CA THR A 1082 20.21 -5.97 13.97
C THR A 1082 21.16 -5.60 12.85
N THR A 1083 21.19 -6.42 11.80
CA THR A 1083 21.80 -6.07 10.51
C THR A 1083 20.79 -6.32 9.40
N ASP A 1084 20.63 -5.35 8.51
CA ASP A 1084 19.79 -5.44 7.32
C ASP A 1084 20.61 -5.07 6.08
N TRP A 1085 20.34 -5.72 4.94
CA TRP A 1085 21.02 -5.47 3.66
C TRP A 1085 20.15 -5.93 2.48
N LEU A 1086 20.48 -5.48 1.26
CA LEU A 1086 19.73 -5.85 0.05
C LEU A 1086 20.42 -6.94 -0.79
N ASP A 1087 21.74 -6.86 -0.98
CA ASP A 1087 22.46 -7.72 -1.92
C ASP A 1087 22.78 -9.10 -1.32
N PRO A 1088 22.30 -10.22 -1.87
CA PRO A 1088 22.67 -11.55 -1.39
C PRO A 1088 24.19 -11.85 -1.45
N SER A 1089 25.01 -11.09 -2.20
CA SER A 1089 26.47 -11.24 -2.13
C SER A 1089 27.04 -10.90 -0.76
N ASP A 1090 26.36 -10.04 -0.01
CA ASP A 1090 26.84 -9.52 1.28
C ASP A 1090 26.48 -10.45 2.46
N ASP A 1091 25.73 -11.53 2.23
CA ASP A 1091 25.29 -12.47 3.27
C ASP A 1091 26.43 -12.94 4.17
N HIS A 1092 27.55 -13.36 3.58
CA HIS A 1092 28.67 -13.89 4.33
C HIS A 1092 29.35 -12.83 5.20
N ILE A 1093 29.54 -11.60 4.68
CA ILE A 1093 30.21 -10.52 5.42
C ILE A 1093 29.31 -9.94 6.51
N MET A 1094 28.01 -9.79 6.26
CA MET A 1094 27.06 -9.24 7.25
C MET A 1094 26.84 -10.23 8.40
N ASN A 1095 26.66 -11.52 8.10
CA ASN A 1095 26.55 -12.56 9.13
C ASN A 1095 27.86 -12.70 9.94
N THR A 1096 29.03 -12.74 9.28
CA THR A 1096 30.33 -12.89 9.96
C THR A 1096 30.64 -11.70 10.87
N SER A 1097 30.33 -10.47 10.43
CA SER A 1097 30.54 -9.25 11.22
C SER A 1097 29.61 -9.19 12.43
N ALA A 1098 28.33 -9.53 12.27
CA ALA A 1098 27.38 -9.59 13.38
C ALA A 1098 27.79 -10.65 14.43
N GLU A 1099 28.26 -11.82 13.99
CA GLU A 1099 28.75 -12.87 14.88
C GLU A 1099 30.11 -12.56 15.51
N ALA A 1100 30.97 -11.79 14.85
CA ALA A 1100 32.21 -11.26 15.44
C ALA A 1100 31.90 -10.24 16.54
N LEU A 1101 30.93 -9.35 16.32
CA LEU A 1101 30.46 -8.40 17.33
C LEU A 1101 29.85 -9.11 18.54
N LEU A 1102 28.97 -10.09 18.34
CA LEU A 1102 28.38 -10.88 19.42
C LEU A 1102 29.46 -11.60 20.25
N ARG A 1103 30.41 -12.30 19.61
CA ARG A 1103 31.49 -13.02 20.31
C ARG A 1103 32.34 -12.07 21.16
N TRP A 1104 32.77 -10.95 20.59
CA TRP A 1104 33.51 -9.92 21.32
C TRP A 1104 32.72 -9.41 22.52
N ALA A 1105 31.41 -9.14 22.34
CA ALA A 1105 30.57 -8.61 23.40
C ALA A 1105 30.36 -9.61 24.54
N GLU A 1106 30.17 -10.90 24.23
CA GLU A 1106 30.07 -11.95 25.26
C GLU A 1106 31.37 -12.10 26.06
N ASP A 1107 32.52 -12.12 25.39
CA ASP A 1107 33.82 -12.28 26.07
C ASP A 1107 34.17 -11.05 26.91
N GLU A 1108 33.89 -9.85 26.42
CA GLU A 1108 34.09 -8.61 27.17
C GLU A 1108 33.11 -8.49 28.35
N ALA A 1109 31.85 -8.92 28.20
CA ALA A 1109 30.89 -8.99 29.30
C ALA A 1109 31.32 -9.99 30.38
N LYS A 1110 31.89 -11.15 30.00
CA LYS A 1110 32.47 -12.12 30.95
C LYS A 1110 33.67 -11.50 31.67
N ARG A 1111 34.58 -10.86 30.93
CA ARG A 1111 35.78 -10.19 31.49
C ARG A 1111 35.43 -9.10 32.50
N ARG A 1112 34.30 -8.40 32.31
CA ARG A 1112 33.78 -7.38 33.23
C ARG A 1112 32.84 -7.91 34.33
N GLY A 1113 32.50 -9.20 34.36
CA GLY A 1113 31.54 -9.76 35.33
C GLY A 1113 30.07 -9.31 35.13
N LEU A 1114 29.76 -8.86 33.91
CA LEU A 1114 28.44 -8.34 33.51
C LEU A 1114 27.56 -9.39 32.80
N PHE A 1115 28.15 -10.44 32.23
CA PHE A 1115 27.46 -11.46 31.44
C PHE A 1115 26.35 -12.19 32.21
N SER A 1116 25.16 -12.33 31.60
CA SER A 1116 24.11 -13.28 32.02
C SER A 1116 23.95 -14.36 30.94
N PRO A 1117 23.73 -15.64 31.31
CA PRO A 1117 23.56 -16.71 30.33
C PRO A 1117 22.26 -16.57 29.52
N PHE A 1118 21.23 -15.91 30.06
CA PHE A 1118 19.89 -15.81 29.48
C PHE A 1118 19.91 -15.27 28.04
N ILE A 1119 19.20 -15.95 27.13
CA ILE A 1119 18.95 -15.49 25.77
C ILE A 1119 17.45 -15.24 25.60
N TYR A 1120 17.09 -14.03 25.17
CA TYR A 1120 15.70 -13.70 24.89
C TYR A 1120 15.29 -14.27 23.52
N MET A 1121 14.58 -15.40 23.54
CA MET A 1121 14.23 -16.21 22.36
C MET A 1121 13.66 -15.42 21.18
N ASN A 1122 12.84 -14.39 21.43
CA ASN A 1122 12.19 -13.65 20.35
C ASN A 1122 13.16 -12.79 19.50
N TYR A 1123 14.40 -12.57 19.97
CA TYR A 1123 15.46 -11.87 19.24
C TYR A 1123 16.62 -12.76 18.78
N ALA A 1124 16.59 -14.05 19.13
CA ALA A 1124 17.69 -14.97 18.88
C ALA A 1124 17.75 -15.47 17.42
N SER A 1125 18.97 -15.64 16.92
CA SER A 1125 19.29 -16.43 15.73
C SER A 1125 19.13 -17.93 16.02
N GLY A 1126 18.84 -18.74 15.00
CA GLY A 1126 18.90 -20.20 15.07
C GLY A 1126 20.29 -20.77 15.42
N SER A 1127 21.36 -19.98 15.30
CA SER A 1127 22.72 -20.33 15.76
C SER A 1127 22.95 -20.12 17.26
N GLU A 1128 21.97 -19.59 17.99
CA GLU A 1128 22.06 -19.37 19.44
C GLU A 1128 21.41 -20.50 20.23
N ALA A 1129 22.11 -21.03 21.24
CA ALA A 1129 21.69 -22.17 22.05
C ALA A 1129 20.60 -21.83 23.10
N VAL A 1130 19.50 -21.20 22.67
CA VAL A 1130 18.45 -20.60 23.51
C VAL A 1130 17.96 -21.55 24.61
N MET A 1131 17.58 -22.78 24.26
CA MET A 1131 16.96 -23.72 25.21
C MET A 1131 17.93 -24.17 26.31
N VAL A 1132 19.23 -24.28 26.00
CA VAL A 1132 20.26 -24.72 26.96
C VAL A 1132 20.73 -23.56 27.84
N ARG A 1133 20.84 -22.36 27.29
CA ARG A 1133 21.35 -21.17 28.00
C ARG A 1133 20.29 -20.43 28.82
N SER A 1134 19.04 -20.46 28.37
CA SER A 1134 17.95 -19.69 28.97
C SER A 1134 17.13 -20.49 29.98
N THR A 1135 17.57 -21.70 30.30
CA THR A 1135 16.97 -22.60 31.31
C THR A 1135 18.09 -23.11 32.22
N ASP A 1136 17.80 -23.47 33.47
CA ASP A 1136 18.78 -24.21 34.30
C ASP A 1136 18.66 -25.72 34.09
N GLY A 1137 19.70 -26.48 34.47
CA GLY A 1137 19.78 -27.91 34.17
C GLY A 1137 18.65 -28.78 34.78
N GLN A 1138 17.96 -28.30 35.81
CA GLN A 1138 16.76 -28.97 36.34
C GLN A 1138 15.53 -28.63 35.50
N THR A 1139 15.39 -27.35 35.14
CA THR A 1139 14.34 -26.83 34.29
C THR A 1139 14.36 -27.45 32.90
N LEU A 1140 15.54 -27.59 32.29
CA LEU A 1140 15.74 -28.25 31.00
C LEU A 1140 15.27 -29.71 31.02
N LYS A 1141 15.68 -30.48 32.04
CA LYS A 1141 15.25 -31.87 32.23
C LYS A 1141 13.74 -31.99 32.39
N LYS A 1142 13.13 -31.08 33.16
CA LYS A 1142 11.66 -31.02 33.29
C LYS A 1142 10.99 -30.72 31.95
N MET A 1143 11.51 -29.81 31.13
CA MET A 1143 10.96 -29.55 29.78
C MET A 1143 11.07 -30.78 28.86
N ILE A 1144 12.19 -31.50 28.88
CA ILE A 1144 12.38 -32.75 28.13
C ILE A 1144 11.37 -33.83 28.59
N GLN A 1145 11.16 -33.97 29.90
CA GLN A 1145 10.15 -34.88 30.46
C GLN A 1145 8.73 -34.48 30.04
N VAL A 1146 8.39 -33.18 30.03
CA VAL A 1146 7.11 -32.69 29.50
C VAL A 1146 6.95 -33.05 28.04
N LYS A 1147 7.99 -32.89 27.21
CA LYS A 1147 7.94 -33.24 25.79
C LYS A 1147 7.62 -34.72 25.60
N LYS A 1148 8.34 -35.61 26.29
CA LYS A 1148 8.11 -37.07 26.28
C LYS A 1148 6.68 -37.47 26.68
N MET A 1149 5.96 -36.67 27.46
CA MET A 1149 4.55 -36.95 27.82
C MET A 1149 3.54 -36.60 26.72
N TYR A 1150 3.81 -35.58 25.89
CA TYR A 1150 2.86 -35.09 24.87
C TYR A 1150 3.27 -35.43 23.42
N ASP A 1151 4.53 -35.81 23.21
CA ASP A 1151 5.09 -36.38 21.99
C ASP A 1151 6.02 -37.56 22.34
N PRO A 1152 5.47 -38.72 22.74
CA PRO A 1152 6.27 -39.89 23.14
C PRO A 1152 6.99 -40.57 21.97
N GLN A 1153 6.59 -40.29 20.72
CA GLN A 1153 7.27 -40.80 19.52
C GLN A 1153 8.42 -39.89 19.06
N GLY A 1154 8.49 -38.63 19.52
CA GLY A 1154 9.45 -37.63 19.05
C GLY A 1154 9.14 -37.10 17.64
N ASP A 1155 7.89 -37.16 17.22
CA ASP A 1155 7.46 -36.78 15.86
C ASP A 1155 7.59 -35.26 15.63
N LEU A 1156 7.50 -34.44 16.68
CA LEU A 1156 7.73 -32.99 16.57
C LEU A 1156 9.19 -32.64 16.32
N ASP A 1157 10.14 -33.52 16.66
CA ASP A 1157 11.56 -33.34 16.29
C ASP A 1157 11.90 -33.88 14.90
N LYS A 1158 11.21 -34.93 14.46
CA LYS A 1158 11.39 -35.50 13.11
C LYS A 1158 10.75 -34.64 12.02
N LEU A 1159 9.52 -34.17 12.25
CA LEU A 1159 8.65 -33.66 11.19
C LEU A 1159 8.54 -32.13 11.17
N TRP A 1160 8.54 -31.47 12.33
CA TRP A 1160 8.38 -30.01 12.39
C TRP A 1160 9.76 -29.32 12.35
N HIS A 1161 10.12 -28.76 11.19
CA HIS A 1161 11.33 -27.96 11.00
C HIS A 1161 11.17 -26.52 11.51
N GLY A 1162 12.25 -25.98 12.06
CA GLY A 1162 12.30 -24.61 12.57
C GLY A 1162 11.95 -24.44 14.05
N GLY A 1163 12.03 -23.19 14.50
CA GLY A 1163 12.03 -22.81 15.92
C GLY A 1163 13.26 -23.30 16.68
N PHE A 1164 13.18 -23.24 18.01
CA PHE A 1164 14.24 -23.66 18.92
C PHE A 1164 13.87 -25.01 19.54
N LYS A 1165 14.65 -26.06 19.25
CA LYS A 1165 14.41 -27.41 19.74
C LYS A 1165 15.10 -27.67 21.09
N LEU A 1166 14.45 -28.46 21.93
CA LEU A 1166 15.08 -29.07 23.12
C LEU A 1166 16.14 -30.10 22.68
N PRO A 1167 17.27 -30.24 23.40
CA PRO A 1167 18.26 -31.28 23.12
C PRO A 1167 17.67 -32.68 23.37
N GLN A 1168 18.18 -33.68 22.63
CA GLN A 1168 17.62 -35.04 22.67
C GLN A 1168 18.04 -35.86 23.90
N THR A 1169 19.12 -35.48 24.60
CA THR A 1169 19.62 -36.17 25.80
C THR A 1169 19.53 -35.29 27.05
N GLU A 1170 19.46 -35.91 28.21
CA GLU A 1170 19.43 -35.23 29.52
C GLU A 1170 20.85 -34.95 30.07
N GLU A 1171 21.89 -35.28 29.29
CA GLU A 1171 23.30 -35.18 29.64
C GLU A 1171 24.00 -34.02 28.94
N HIS A 1172 23.69 -32.80 29.38
CA HIS A 1172 24.62 -31.69 29.26
C HIS A 1172 25.04 -31.24 30.65
N GLY A 1173 26.34 -31.37 30.94
CA GLY A 1173 26.97 -30.75 32.11
C GLY A 1173 26.97 -29.21 31.99
N PRO A 1174 27.56 -28.47 32.94
CA PRO A 1174 27.67 -27.02 32.83
C PRO A 1174 28.48 -26.64 31.58
N VAL A 1175 27.80 -26.19 30.52
CA VAL A 1175 28.40 -25.92 29.21
C VAL A 1175 29.17 -24.60 29.27
N THR A 1176 30.49 -24.67 29.50
CA THR A 1176 31.37 -23.50 29.57
C THR A 1176 31.97 -23.08 28.22
N ASN A 1177 31.92 -23.93 27.20
CA ASN A 1177 32.36 -23.64 25.83
C ASN A 1177 31.41 -24.28 24.81
N TYR A 1178 30.82 -23.46 23.92
CA TYR A 1178 30.32 -23.93 22.63
C TYR A 1178 31.38 -23.60 21.58
N ASP A 1179 32.00 -24.62 20.99
CA ASP A 1179 32.65 -24.44 19.70
C ASP A 1179 31.54 -24.28 18.64
N ARG A 1180 31.70 -23.33 17.72
CA ARG A 1180 30.75 -23.05 16.63
C ARG A 1180 31.12 -23.79 15.34
N SER A 1181 32.12 -24.68 15.36
CA SER A 1181 32.68 -25.35 14.18
C SER A 1181 31.82 -26.49 13.60
N GLU A 1182 30.75 -26.91 14.28
CA GLU A 1182 29.81 -27.96 13.82
C GLU A 1182 28.45 -27.41 13.32
N LEU A 1183 28.35 -26.11 13.05
CA LEU A 1183 27.24 -25.44 12.33
C LEU A 1183 27.70 -24.92 10.96
#